data_AF-A0A5N6X9G5-F1
#
_entry.id   AF-A0A5N6X9G5-F1
#
_cell.length_a   1.000
_cell.length_b   1.000
_cell.length_c   1.000
_cell.angle_alpha   90.00
_cell.angle_beta   90.00
_cell.angle_gamma   90.00
#
_symmetry.space_group_name_H-M   'P 1'
#
loop_
_entity.id
_entity.type
_entity.pdbx_description
1 polymer ?
#
loop_
_entity_poly.entity_id
_entity_poly.type
_entity_poly.pdbx_seq_one_letter_code
_entity_poly.pdbx_strand_id
1 'polypeptide(L)'
;MFIFKPLLQALVATVLLTLSLGRASLRSPSYQQLIPPSFNHWEDPGCDGSGIVDPDSHCNGDGIIDNPQNPRDREREGFRFDNPSTNCKYVTQMHIWDSFKDLEKDMNKLFTLIHKNVSFTVVGHHPIAGHYNDLLHFYVNALRRVSVLFMDHADKFQIHPQAIHGGCDSAWSVSEINFKGVMNSGDDFDIVNVSLPREVHTHPRMSDTVRKRSRIACVSCQSRKRKCTGDQPCSTCCQFGIDCHYDLLSRKKKDARSFRPQQSIPPLASTTSRNEPISKSHREGTTGDSPDMPVNSLEANSGAAFVRRLGLKIDPANAPRLDLFAWNVGARHPTPSSMPPSSMPRAVSVVDIISLEEIKLLAATFFEKVDPCYGFIDRDHLFRQLGRRWLPPSSETALPYGPYDAVLCGVAAFGYLFSRRQAPQTELQLAEAARLILDQHMLSETPSSVDIVTGWVLRVAYLRTTAAPDAAWMASCSLMHLIEATGLHLEPSSDTVLGQSAEPCDPEIRRRLFAMARHLNVWISFELGRSRVVLYGATSLPPTPRSTGEIFNLLPVSESLDPNKAQDSLDLESALANVLDVVHPLAPHTLAQCNLMLCIYRRLRGLDSVISGALLDRVLELAKKGLKATRDMIALISPWHQTANVPFQIVCTLLAIDSRASLALLGDAMQTLREVTLAYDTDVMREAYSTAYLLILLHQRRKEDDTRTLRGVLRANSAASVPQAEITEPAIESTHSLADYPGFSWLSDLVIDMPGLQNFDLESFMATDNSWPLPEPGM
;
A
#
# COMPACT_ATOMS: atom_id res chain seq x y z
N MET A 1 7.00 -31.51 46.22
CA MET A 1 5.65 -31.17 46.74
C MET A 1 5.70 -29.74 47.22
N PHE A 2 4.96 -28.82 46.57
CA PHE A 2 4.89 -27.36 46.84
C PHE A 2 6.24 -26.60 46.68
N ILE A 3 6.39 -25.51 45.91
CA ILE A 3 5.48 -24.46 45.39
C ILE A 3 4.76 -23.69 46.52
N PHE A 4 5.29 -22.53 46.91
CA PHE A 4 4.52 -21.29 47.22
C PHE A 4 5.42 -20.18 47.79
N LYS A 5 5.84 -19.25 46.93
CA LYS A 5 6.34 -17.87 47.16
C LYS A 5 6.89 -17.42 45.80
N PRO A 6 6.21 -16.53 45.06
CA PRO A 6 5.71 -15.26 45.58
C PRO A 6 4.19 -15.07 45.43
N LEU A 7 3.48 -15.03 46.56
CA LEU A 7 2.06 -14.61 46.63
C LEU A 7 1.82 -13.72 47.87
N LEU A 8 2.89 -13.12 48.40
CA LEU A 8 2.93 -12.44 49.72
C LEU A 8 3.41 -10.98 49.63
N GLN A 9 3.27 -10.34 48.46
CA GLN A 9 3.54 -8.91 48.27
C GLN A 9 2.38 -8.13 47.63
N ALA A 10 1.28 -8.81 47.24
CA ALA A 10 0.06 -8.17 46.74
C ALA A 10 -1.01 -7.93 47.83
N LEU A 11 -0.87 -8.54 49.02
CA LEU A 11 -1.94 -8.65 50.02
C LEU A 11 -1.90 -7.57 51.12
N VAL A 12 -1.32 -6.40 50.84
CA VAL A 12 -1.11 -5.31 51.82
C VAL A 12 -1.72 -3.97 51.37
N ALA A 13 -2.21 -3.88 50.13
CA ALA A 13 -2.91 -2.69 49.61
C ALA A 13 -4.44 -2.73 49.82
N THR A 14 -4.98 -3.86 50.30
CA THR A 14 -6.42 -4.06 50.53
C THR A 14 -6.70 -4.02 52.04
N VAL A 15 -7.83 -3.40 52.43
CA VAL A 15 -8.31 -3.28 53.83
C VAL A 15 -7.48 -2.34 54.72
N LEU A 16 -7.55 -1.04 54.43
CA LEU A 16 -7.61 -0.02 55.47
C LEU A 16 -8.99 0.66 55.48
N LEU A 17 -9.78 0.26 56.48
CA LEU A 17 -11.00 0.88 57.05
C LEU A 17 -12.09 1.43 56.11
N THR A 18 -13.18 0.65 56.06
CA THR A 18 -14.58 1.10 56.03
C THR A 18 -14.94 2.08 57.17
N LEU A 19 -15.97 2.92 56.96
CA LEU A 19 -17.04 3.39 57.89
C LEU A 19 -17.74 4.61 57.19
N SER A 20 -18.94 4.54 56.59
CA SER A 20 -20.31 4.61 57.18
C SER A 20 -20.58 5.90 57.98
N LEU A 21 -21.68 6.66 57.90
CA LEU A 21 -23.10 6.45 57.48
C LEU A 21 -23.63 7.66 56.64
N GLY A 22 -24.87 7.78 56.14
CA GLY A 22 -26.14 7.06 56.38
C GLY A 22 -27.33 7.43 55.46
N ARG A 23 -28.56 7.04 55.84
CA ARG A 23 -29.82 7.12 55.04
C ARG A 23 -30.72 8.31 55.45
N ALA A 24 -31.63 8.77 54.57
CA ALA A 24 -33.11 8.63 54.73
C ALA A 24 -34.02 9.47 53.76
N SER A 25 -34.91 8.77 53.05
CA SER A 25 -36.37 9.02 52.89
C SER A 25 -37.03 10.32 52.36
N LEU A 26 -37.95 10.07 51.40
CA LEU A 26 -39.37 10.51 51.30
C LEU A 26 -39.85 11.74 50.46
N ARG A 27 -40.97 11.46 49.74
CA ARG A 27 -42.10 12.29 49.26
C ARG A 27 -42.09 12.97 47.87
N SER A 28 -43.15 12.61 47.13
CA SER A 28 -43.84 13.25 45.99
C SER A 28 -44.85 14.34 46.50
N PRO A 29 -45.74 15.05 45.73
CA PRO A 29 -46.50 14.57 44.54
C PRO A 29 -46.97 15.59 43.44
N SER A 30 -47.75 15.04 42.48
CA SER A 30 -49.02 15.55 41.88
C SER A 30 -49.07 16.64 40.78
N TYR A 31 -49.69 16.26 39.63
CA TYR A 31 -50.99 16.73 39.07
C TYR A 31 -51.08 17.43 37.68
N GLN A 32 -52.01 16.91 36.84
CA GLN A 32 -52.92 17.60 35.85
C GLN A 32 -52.33 18.39 34.64
N GLN A 33 -53.00 18.54 33.46
CA GLN A 33 -54.11 17.83 32.75
C GLN A 33 -54.28 18.37 31.28
N LEU A 34 -55.19 17.75 30.50
CA LEU A 34 -55.95 18.30 29.34
C LEU A 34 -55.36 18.30 27.91
N ILE A 35 -56.25 18.49 26.91
CA ILE A 35 -56.15 18.19 25.45
C ILE A 35 -57.05 19.22 24.66
N PRO A 36 -57.18 19.14 23.30
CA PRO A 36 -56.56 19.96 22.23
C PRO A 36 -57.36 21.28 21.96
N PRO A 37 -57.52 21.93 20.75
CA PRO A 37 -57.73 21.46 19.33
C PRO A 37 -56.85 22.24 18.29
N SER A 38 -57.09 22.40 16.97
CA SER A 38 -57.40 21.51 15.80
C SER A 38 -57.15 22.29 14.46
N PHE A 39 -57.42 21.70 13.28
CA PHE A 39 -57.42 22.28 11.89
C PHE A 39 -56.04 22.55 11.18
N ASN A 40 -55.88 22.46 9.85
CA ASN A 40 -56.48 21.59 8.79
C ASN A 40 -55.78 21.78 7.40
N HIS A 41 -55.83 20.73 6.55
CA HIS A 41 -55.82 20.73 5.05
C HIS A 41 -54.55 21.16 4.26
N TRP A 42 -54.19 20.54 3.11
CA TRP A 42 -54.42 19.19 2.51
C TRP A 42 -53.51 19.03 1.24
N GLU A 43 -53.72 17.99 0.41
CA GLU A 43 -53.11 17.68 -0.91
C GLU A 43 -51.84 16.77 -0.93
N ASP A 44 -52.09 15.47 -0.74
CA ASP A 44 -51.83 14.30 -1.64
C ASP A 44 -50.60 14.21 -2.59
N PRO A 45 -50.19 12.96 -2.97
CA PRO A 45 -48.78 12.60 -2.82
C PRO A 45 -47.99 12.33 -4.11
N GLY A 46 -46.68 12.50 -4.02
CA GLY A 46 -45.69 11.89 -4.91
C GLY A 46 -44.68 11.09 -4.10
N CYS A 47 -44.36 9.86 -4.53
CA CYS A 47 -43.43 8.97 -3.83
C CYS A 47 -41.99 9.55 -3.85
N ASP A 48 -41.44 9.88 -2.69
CA ASP A 48 -40.20 10.65 -2.54
C ASP A 48 -38.91 9.82 -2.53
N GLY A 49 -38.85 8.77 -3.37
CA GLY A 49 -37.61 8.06 -3.70
C GLY A 49 -36.94 7.30 -2.55
N SER A 50 -37.66 7.03 -1.47
CA SER A 50 -37.17 6.46 -0.21
C SER A 50 -36.83 4.95 -0.23
N GLY A 51 -37.12 4.25 -1.34
CA GLY A 51 -36.36 3.04 -1.72
C GLY A 51 -36.63 1.75 -0.93
N ILE A 52 -37.83 1.57 -0.39
CA ILE A 52 -38.29 0.29 0.18
C ILE A 52 -39.38 -0.29 -0.73
N VAL A 53 -39.25 -1.56 -1.12
CA VAL A 53 -40.20 -2.27 -1.98
C VAL A 53 -40.50 -3.62 -1.35
N ASP A 54 -41.79 -3.91 -1.14
CA ASP A 54 -42.29 -5.22 -0.72
C ASP A 54 -42.38 -6.16 -1.95
N PRO A 55 -42.10 -7.48 -1.82
CA PRO A 55 -41.91 -8.36 -2.99
C PRO A 55 -43.08 -8.36 -3.98
N ASP A 56 -44.32 -8.24 -3.48
CA ASP A 56 -45.54 -8.31 -4.29
C ASP A 56 -45.98 -6.96 -4.88
N SER A 57 -45.14 -5.92 -4.83
CA SER A 57 -45.23 -4.70 -5.67
C SER A 57 -46.52 -3.85 -5.55
N HIS A 58 -47.15 -3.80 -4.36
CA HIS A 58 -48.35 -2.97 -4.12
C HIS A 58 -48.05 -1.72 -3.27
N CYS A 59 -47.94 -0.54 -3.91
CA CYS A 59 -47.79 0.74 -3.21
C CYS A 59 -49.14 1.32 -2.73
N ASN A 60 -49.71 0.74 -1.68
CA ASN A 60 -50.70 1.44 -0.84
C ASN A 60 -49.99 2.00 0.41
N GLY A 61 -50.24 3.28 0.72
CA GLY A 61 -49.40 4.10 1.60
C GLY A 61 -49.68 4.00 3.11
N ASP A 62 -50.34 2.93 3.57
CA ASP A 62 -50.88 2.80 4.92
C ASP A 62 -49.92 2.15 5.94
N GLY A 63 -48.82 1.52 5.51
CA GLY A 63 -47.58 1.36 6.30
C GLY A 63 -47.66 0.56 7.62
N ILE A 64 -48.73 -0.19 7.86
CA ILE A 64 -48.92 -1.00 9.07
C ILE A 64 -48.58 -2.47 8.78
N ILE A 65 -47.48 -2.95 9.39
CA ILE A 65 -47.28 -4.39 9.60
C ILE A 65 -48.09 -4.79 10.84
N ASP A 66 -48.82 -5.89 10.73
CA ASP A 66 -49.78 -6.31 11.76
C ASP A 66 -49.11 -6.69 13.10
N ASN A 67 -49.82 -6.39 14.19
CA ASN A 67 -49.26 -6.22 15.54
C ASN A 67 -48.99 -7.55 16.28
N PRO A 68 -47.72 -7.96 16.49
CA PRO A 68 -47.39 -9.13 17.32
C PRO A 68 -47.53 -8.76 18.80
N GLN A 69 -48.23 -9.60 19.57
CA GLN A 69 -48.53 -9.31 20.97
C GLN A 69 -47.26 -9.13 21.81
N ASN A 70 -47.14 -7.97 22.47
CA ASN A 70 -45.94 -7.51 23.14
C ASN A 70 -45.33 -8.57 24.09
N PRO A 71 -44.16 -9.16 23.77
CA PRO A 71 -43.54 -10.19 24.59
C PRO A 71 -43.07 -9.60 25.93
N ARG A 72 -43.21 -10.38 27.00
CA ARG A 72 -42.92 -9.92 28.37
C ARG A 72 -41.43 -9.71 28.56
N ASP A 73 -41.03 -8.76 29.41
CA ASP A 73 -39.62 -8.36 29.65
C ASP A 73 -38.63 -9.51 29.97
N ARG A 74 -39.15 -10.69 30.37
CA ARG A 74 -38.39 -11.93 30.56
C ARG A 74 -37.77 -12.50 29.28
N GLU A 75 -38.36 -12.20 28.12
CA GLU A 75 -37.89 -12.72 26.81
C GLU A 75 -36.81 -11.81 26.20
N ARG A 76 -36.77 -10.52 26.58
CA ARG A 76 -35.72 -9.57 26.15
C ARG A 76 -34.59 -9.41 27.17
N GLU A 77 -34.16 -10.51 27.79
CA GLU A 77 -33.04 -10.56 28.76
C GLU A 77 -33.15 -9.61 29.98
N GLY A 78 -34.33 -9.03 30.25
CA GLY A 78 -34.49 -7.96 31.24
C GLY A 78 -33.97 -6.59 30.80
N PHE A 79 -33.72 -6.40 29.50
CA PHE A 79 -33.29 -5.15 28.89
C PHE A 79 -34.26 -4.00 29.20
N ARG A 80 -33.72 -2.84 29.58
CA ARG A 80 -34.52 -1.66 29.89
C ARG A 80 -34.46 -0.64 28.75
N PHE A 81 -35.59 -0.50 28.05
CA PHE A 81 -35.80 0.55 27.07
C PHE A 81 -35.87 1.94 27.71
N ASP A 82 -35.26 2.93 27.04
CA ASP A 82 -35.40 4.36 27.36
C ASP A 82 -36.79 4.86 26.97
N ASN A 83 -37.28 4.42 25.80
CA ASN A 83 -38.67 4.62 25.36
C ASN A 83 -39.33 3.24 25.06
N PRO A 84 -40.15 2.71 25.98
CA PRO A 84 -40.89 1.46 25.80
C PRO A 84 -42.23 1.61 25.04
N SER A 85 -42.44 2.72 24.31
CA SER A 85 -43.63 2.89 23.49
C SER A 85 -43.62 1.93 22.29
N THR A 86 -44.78 1.34 22.00
CA THR A 86 -45.05 0.61 20.76
C THR A 86 -45.68 1.50 19.68
N ASN A 87 -46.20 2.68 20.06
CA ASN A 87 -46.72 3.68 19.13
C ASN A 87 -45.65 4.77 18.96
N CYS A 88 -45.05 4.84 17.77
CA CYS A 88 -43.84 5.59 17.50
C CYS A 88 -43.87 6.23 16.11
N LYS A 89 -43.13 7.33 15.92
CA LYS A 89 -42.96 7.99 14.62
C LYS A 89 -41.93 7.28 13.72
N TYR A 90 -40.98 6.60 14.34
CA TYR A 90 -39.90 5.82 13.72
C TYR A 90 -39.83 4.43 14.38
N VAL A 91 -38.92 3.57 13.91
CA VAL A 91 -38.74 2.20 14.43
C VAL A 91 -38.63 2.18 15.97
N THR A 92 -39.40 1.30 16.61
CA THR A 92 -39.44 1.18 18.08
C THR A 92 -38.10 0.66 18.62
N GLN A 93 -37.73 1.03 19.85
CA GLN A 93 -36.51 0.48 20.46
C GLN A 93 -36.57 -1.04 20.63
N MET A 94 -37.78 -1.57 20.82
CA MET A 94 -38.08 -3.00 20.92
C MET A 94 -37.75 -3.71 19.60
N HIS A 95 -38.20 -3.19 18.46
CA HIS A 95 -37.87 -3.73 17.13
C HIS A 95 -36.36 -3.65 16.85
N ILE A 96 -35.67 -2.58 17.29
CA ILE A 96 -34.20 -2.48 17.16
C ILE A 96 -33.51 -3.60 17.97
N TRP A 97 -33.97 -3.88 19.20
CA TRP A 97 -33.45 -4.99 20.01
C TRP A 97 -33.72 -6.35 19.35
N ASP A 98 -34.94 -6.58 18.87
CA ASP A 98 -35.33 -7.81 18.18
C ASP A 98 -34.50 -8.03 16.90
N SER A 99 -34.23 -6.96 16.14
CA SER A 99 -33.38 -6.98 14.95
C SER A 99 -31.95 -7.45 15.25
N PHE A 100 -31.38 -7.07 16.40
CA PHE A 100 -30.07 -7.57 16.83
C PHE A 100 -30.10 -9.04 17.27
N LYS A 101 -31.25 -9.58 17.72
CA LYS A 101 -31.43 -11.01 18.02
C LYS A 101 -31.80 -11.87 16.82
N ASP A 102 -32.25 -11.28 15.73
CA ASP A 102 -32.33 -11.98 14.44
C ASP A 102 -30.97 -11.98 13.74
N LEU A 103 -30.19 -10.89 13.86
CA LEU A 103 -28.80 -10.83 13.41
C LEU A 103 -27.89 -11.87 14.11
N GLU A 104 -28.19 -12.23 15.37
CA GLU A 104 -27.50 -13.28 16.13
C GLU A 104 -27.59 -14.65 15.45
N LYS A 105 -28.71 -14.92 14.77
CA LYS A 105 -29.03 -16.19 14.10
C LYS A 105 -28.71 -16.16 12.61
N ASP A 106 -28.76 -14.97 12.02
CA ASP A 106 -28.69 -14.73 10.58
C ASP A 106 -27.92 -13.43 10.30
N MET A 107 -26.60 -13.57 10.20
CA MET A 107 -25.67 -12.47 9.91
C MET A 107 -25.83 -11.87 8.51
N ASN A 108 -26.55 -12.52 7.59
CA ASN A 108 -26.69 -12.01 6.22
C ASN A 108 -27.63 -10.78 6.18
N LYS A 109 -28.54 -10.68 7.16
CA LYS A 109 -29.40 -9.51 7.40
C LYS A 109 -28.65 -8.25 7.86
N LEU A 110 -27.33 -8.30 8.08
CA LEU A 110 -26.54 -7.14 8.52
C LEU A 110 -26.72 -5.91 7.62
N PHE A 111 -26.69 -6.11 6.31
CA PHE A 111 -26.73 -5.02 5.32
C PHE A 111 -28.15 -4.53 5.00
N THR A 112 -29.18 -5.25 5.40
CA THR A 112 -30.60 -4.83 5.29
C THR A 112 -31.07 -4.15 6.57
N LEU A 113 -30.60 -4.60 7.75
CA LEU A 113 -30.98 -4.04 9.05
C LEU A 113 -30.16 -2.80 9.46
N ILE A 114 -28.92 -2.64 8.99
CA ILE A 114 -28.05 -1.51 9.39
C ILE A 114 -27.82 -0.54 8.23
N HIS A 115 -28.24 0.71 8.42
CA HIS A 115 -28.14 1.76 7.41
C HIS A 115 -26.69 2.13 7.05
N LYS A 116 -26.45 2.45 5.78
CA LYS A 116 -25.11 2.68 5.20
C LYS A 116 -24.36 3.88 5.81
N ASN A 117 -25.06 4.83 6.44
CA ASN A 117 -24.49 6.02 7.11
C ASN A 117 -24.24 5.86 8.63
N VAL A 118 -23.93 4.64 9.09
CA VAL A 118 -23.52 4.36 10.49
C VAL A 118 -22.00 4.23 10.59
N SER A 119 -21.41 4.80 11.64
CA SER A 119 -20.03 4.55 12.09
C SER A 119 -20.04 3.65 13.34
N PHE A 120 -18.95 2.91 13.56
CA PHE A 120 -18.86 1.87 14.57
C PHE A 120 -17.60 2.07 15.41
N THR A 121 -17.67 1.86 16.72
CA THR A 121 -16.53 1.99 17.62
C THR A 121 -16.40 0.71 18.44
N VAL A 122 -15.45 -0.14 18.06
CA VAL A 122 -15.15 -1.39 18.78
C VAL A 122 -14.16 -1.07 19.89
N VAL A 123 -14.58 -1.27 21.14
CA VAL A 123 -13.85 -0.85 22.34
C VAL A 123 -12.96 -1.98 22.83
N GLY A 124 -11.64 -1.76 22.87
CA GLY A 124 -10.69 -2.74 23.39
C GLY A 124 -9.23 -2.41 23.09
N HIS A 125 -8.35 -3.37 23.38
CA HIS A 125 -6.90 -3.33 23.09
C HIS A 125 -6.46 -4.46 22.14
N HIS A 126 -7.42 -5.05 21.41
CA HIS A 126 -7.25 -6.19 20.49
C HIS A 126 -7.20 -5.75 19.01
N PRO A 127 -6.75 -6.60 18.05
CA PRO A 127 -6.51 -6.20 16.65
C PRO A 127 -7.70 -5.71 15.82
N ILE A 128 -8.93 -5.79 16.34
CA ILE A 128 -10.15 -5.24 15.73
C ILE A 128 -10.65 -3.95 16.41
N ALA A 129 -9.98 -3.46 17.46
CA ALA A 129 -10.37 -2.24 18.17
C ALA A 129 -10.12 -1.01 17.30
N GLY A 130 -11.05 -0.06 17.32
CA GLY A 130 -10.94 1.16 16.53
C GLY A 130 -12.28 1.78 16.16
N HIS A 131 -12.20 2.87 15.40
CA HIS A 131 -13.36 3.56 14.86
C HIS A 131 -13.45 3.33 13.34
N TYR A 132 -14.58 2.78 12.91
CA TYR A 132 -14.89 2.46 11.52
C TYR A 132 -15.92 3.44 11.00
N ASN A 133 -15.63 4.07 9.86
CA ASN A 133 -16.43 5.17 9.34
C ASN A 133 -17.73 4.73 8.66
N ASP A 134 -17.84 3.46 8.28
CA ASP A 134 -18.93 2.87 7.50
C ASP A 134 -19.04 1.36 7.74
N LEU A 135 -20.18 0.78 7.34
CA LEU A 135 -20.53 -0.63 7.58
C LEU A 135 -19.61 -1.61 6.83
N LEU A 136 -19.12 -1.26 5.64
CA LEU A 136 -18.24 -2.14 4.87
C LEU A 136 -16.85 -2.27 5.52
N HIS A 137 -16.26 -1.16 5.96
CA HIS A 137 -15.00 -1.18 6.69
C HIS A 137 -15.13 -1.88 8.04
N PHE A 138 -16.25 -1.68 8.77
CA PHE A 138 -16.54 -2.42 10.00
C PHE A 138 -16.67 -3.93 9.74
N TYR A 139 -17.44 -4.33 8.72
CA TYR A 139 -17.61 -5.73 8.35
C TYR A 139 -16.28 -6.41 7.99
N VAL A 140 -15.49 -5.82 7.07
CA VAL A 140 -14.26 -6.45 6.57
C VAL A 140 -13.13 -6.49 7.61
N ASN A 141 -13.02 -5.45 8.46
CA ASN A 141 -11.87 -5.31 9.37
C ASN A 141 -12.16 -5.71 10.83
N ALA A 142 -13.43 -5.71 11.25
CA ALA A 142 -13.87 -6.29 12.51
C ALA A 142 -14.65 -7.59 12.26
N LEU A 143 -15.94 -7.53 11.89
CA LEU A 143 -16.85 -8.70 11.96
C LEU A 143 -16.33 -9.95 11.23
N ARG A 144 -15.82 -9.83 10.00
CA ARG A 144 -15.24 -10.95 9.24
C ARG A 144 -14.00 -11.56 9.90
N ARG A 145 -13.23 -10.77 10.66
CA ARG A 145 -12.11 -11.30 11.46
C ARG A 145 -12.61 -12.01 12.70
N VAL A 146 -13.68 -11.52 13.34
CA VAL A 146 -14.28 -12.19 14.51
C VAL A 146 -14.95 -13.50 14.08
N SER A 147 -15.72 -13.53 12.99
CA SER A 147 -16.39 -14.74 12.52
C SER A 147 -15.41 -15.85 12.11
N VAL A 148 -14.28 -15.51 11.49
CA VAL A 148 -13.19 -16.48 11.23
C VAL A 148 -12.56 -17.01 12.54
N LEU A 149 -12.55 -16.21 13.62
CA LEU A 149 -12.03 -16.63 14.92
C LEU A 149 -12.99 -17.52 15.73
N PHE A 150 -14.30 -17.56 15.40
CA PHE A 150 -15.30 -18.40 16.09
C PHE A 150 -16.05 -19.39 15.19
N MET A 151 -15.67 -19.53 13.91
CA MET A 151 -16.42 -20.31 12.91
C MET A 151 -16.71 -21.76 13.33
N ASP A 152 -15.81 -22.39 14.09
CA ASP A 152 -15.97 -23.78 14.57
C ASP A 152 -16.96 -23.88 15.75
N HIS A 153 -17.40 -22.74 16.28
CA HIS A 153 -18.25 -22.54 17.47
C HIS A 153 -19.33 -21.46 17.22
N ALA A 154 -19.79 -21.31 15.98
CA ALA A 154 -20.80 -20.32 15.60
C ALA A 154 -22.14 -20.50 16.34
N ASP A 155 -22.43 -21.72 16.82
CA ASP A 155 -23.56 -22.06 17.70
C ASP A 155 -23.53 -21.36 19.08
N LYS A 156 -22.36 -20.81 19.47
CA LYS A 156 -22.13 -20.15 20.77
C LYS A 156 -22.03 -18.63 20.65
N PHE A 157 -22.16 -18.07 19.44
CA PHE A 157 -22.14 -16.63 19.22
C PHE A 157 -23.42 -15.98 19.76
N GLN A 158 -23.30 -14.90 20.54
CA GLN A 158 -24.43 -14.22 21.17
C GLN A 158 -24.26 -12.70 21.08
N ILE A 159 -25.36 -12.01 20.77
CA ILE A 159 -25.47 -10.55 20.62
C ILE A 159 -26.34 -10.04 21.76
N HIS A 160 -25.76 -9.30 22.70
CA HIS A 160 -26.48 -8.70 23.83
C HIS A 160 -26.49 -7.18 23.71
N PRO A 161 -27.57 -6.55 23.21
CA PRO A 161 -27.75 -5.11 23.33
C PRO A 161 -27.65 -4.67 24.81
N GLN A 162 -26.79 -3.71 25.10
CA GLN A 162 -26.56 -3.15 26.44
C GLN A 162 -27.32 -1.83 26.63
N ALA A 163 -27.36 -0.98 25.60
CA ALA A 163 -28.12 0.25 25.59
C ALA A 163 -28.63 0.58 24.18
N ILE A 164 -29.83 1.18 24.09
CA ILE A 164 -30.42 1.71 22.86
C ILE A 164 -30.98 3.09 23.19
N HIS A 165 -30.35 4.13 22.65
CA HIS A 165 -30.76 5.53 22.80
C HIS A 165 -31.31 6.05 21.46
N GLY A 166 -32.31 6.93 21.48
CA GLY A 166 -33.01 7.32 20.25
C GLY A 166 -33.93 6.20 19.74
N GLY A 167 -34.26 6.22 18.45
CA GLY A 167 -35.42 5.49 17.91
C GLY A 167 -36.75 6.08 18.41
N CYS A 168 -37.86 5.42 18.05
CA CYS A 168 -39.24 5.79 18.35
C CYS A 168 -39.67 7.23 17.98
N ASP A 169 -39.23 8.24 18.75
CA ASP A 169 -39.46 9.67 18.48
C ASP A 169 -38.37 10.28 17.59
N SER A 170 -37.18 9.65 17.55
CA SER A 170 -36.01 10.11 16.82
C SER A 170 -35.75 9.27 15.57
N ALA A 171 -35.41 9.92 14.45
CA ALA A 171 -35.03 9.29 13.18
C ALA A 171 -33.66 8.57 13.21
N TRP A 172 -32.97 8.62 14.35
CA TRP A 172 -31.67 8.04 14.60
C TRP A 172 -31.71 7.22 15.89
N SER A 173 -30.89 6.18 15.97
CA SER A 173 -30.65 5.42 17.20
C SER A 173 -29.15 5.20 17.40
N VAL A 174 -28.71 5.16 18.65
CA VAL A 174 -27.36 4.75 19.07
C VAL A 174 -27.50 3.44 19.82
N SER A 175 -26.67 2.45 19.49
CA SER A 175 -26.76 1.12 20.10
C SER A 175 -25.39 0.65 20.59
N GLU A 176 -25.30 0.38 21.88
CA GLU A 176 -24.17 -0.31 22.50
C GLU A 176 -24.49 -1.80 22.56
N ILE A 177 -23.66 -2.61 21.90
CA ILE A 177 -23.87 -4.05 21.68
C ILE A 177 -22.66 -4.80 22.23
N ASN A 178 -22.89 -5.79 23.09
CA ASN A 178 -21.85 -6.73 23.51
C ASN A 178 -21.95 -8.03 22.70
N PHE A 179 -20.88 -8.39 22.01
CA PHE A 179 -20.70 -9.65 21.29
C PHE A 179 -19.94 -10.64 22.16
N LYS A 180 -20.52 -11.81 22.40
CA LYS A 180 -19.90 -12.92 23.13
C LYS A 180 -19.81 -14.17 22.25
N GLY A 181 -18.89 -15.05 22.59
CA GLY A 181 -18.76 -16.37 21.97
C GLY A 181 -17.50 -17.08 22.42
N VAL A 182 -17.18 -18.20 21.75
CA VAL A 182 -15.97 -18.97 22.01
C VAL A 182 -15.15 -19.01 20.74
N MET A 183 -13.85 -18.71 20.82
CA MET A 183 -12.93 -18.81 19.69
C MET A 183 -12.65 -20.29 19.34
N ASN A 184 -12.16 -20.55 18.12
CA ASN A 184 -11.75 -21.89 17.68
C ASN A 184 -10.59 -22.49 18.52
N SER A 185 -9.90 -21.69 19.34
CA SER A 185 -8.93 -22.15 20.34
C SER A 185 -9.56 -22.77 21.60
N GLY A 186 -10.87 -22.55 21.82
CA GLY A 186 -11.60 -22.87 23.04
C GLY A 186 -11.65 -21.76 24.07
N ASP A 187 -11.08 -20.57 23.79
CA ASP A 187 -11.12 -19.41 24.68
C ASP A 187 -12.39 -18.57 24.49
N ASP A 188 -13.01 -18.11 25.59
CA ASP A 188 -14.16 -17.19 25.54
C ASP A 188 -13.76 -15.77 25.07
N PHE A 189 -14.66 -15.06 24.39
CA PHE A 189 -14.53 -13.64 24.08
C PHE A 189 -15.76 -12.82 24.46
N ASP A 190 -15.52 -11.53 24.76
CA ASP A 190 -16.49 -10.54 25.24
C ASP A 190 -16.05 -9.17 24.67
N ILE A 191 -16.79 -8.62 23.72
CA ILE A 191 -16.37 -7.46 22.92
C ILE A 191 -17.52 -6.48 22.74
N VAL A 192 -17.34 -5.24 23.23
CA VAL A 192 -18.34 -4.17 23.13
C VAL A 192 -18.11 -3.30 21.88
N ASN A 193 -19.18 -3.06 21.13
CA ASN A 193 -19.22 -2.19 19.97
C ASN A 193 -20.32 -1.13 20.12
N VAL A 194 -20.02 0.12 19.78
CA VAL A 194 -20.98 1.23 19.79
C VAL A 194 -21.27 1.69 18.36
N SER A 195 -22.53 1.57 17.94
CA SER A 195 -23.02 1.95 16.61
C SER A 195 -23.65 3.34 16.64
N LEU A 196 -23.22 4.23 15.75
CA LEU A 196 -23.49 5.68 15.75
C LEU A 196 -23.87 6.19 14.33
N PRO A 197 -25.11 6.63 14.06
CA PRO A 197 -25.46 7.27 12.79
C PRO A 197 -24.80 8.66 12.66
N ARG A 198 -24.24 8.93 11.47
CA ARG A 198 -23.35 10.08 11.20
C ARG A 198 -23.96 11.46 11.42
N GLU A 199 -25.29 11.60 11.37
CA GLU A 199 -25.96 12.91 11.39
C GLU A 199 -26.18 13.49 12.80
N VAL A 200 -25.92 12.73 13.88
CA VAL A 200 -26.18 13.15 15.27
C VAL A 200 -25.11 14.15 15.80
N HIS A 201 -24.29 14.74 14.93
CA HIS A 201 -23.25 15.71 15.28
C HIS A 201 -23.73 17.19 15.34
N THR A 202 -25.00 17.39 15.71
CA THR A 202 -25.60 18.69 16.12
C THR A 202 -26.57 18.42 17.27
N HIS A 203 -26.59 19.10 18.43
CA HIS A 203 -25.99 20.36 18.88
C HIS A 203 -25.46 20.25 20.35
N PRO A 204 -24.74 21.25 20.91
CA PRO A 204 -23.76 20.99 21.98
C PRO A 204 -24.26 21.12 23.44
N ARG A 205 -23.63 20.33 24.34
CA ARG A 205 -23.35 20.70 25.74
C ARG A 205 -21.88 20.39 26.09
N MET A 206 -21.39 21.03 27.15
CA MET A 206 -19.97 21.30 27.46
C MET A 206 -19.05 20.08 27.67
N SER A 207 -17.74 20.32 27.41
CA SER A 207 -16.55 19.48 27.71
C SER A 207 -16.57 18.04 27.15
N ASP A 208 -15.68 17.65 26.24
CA ASP A 208 -14.24 17.91 26.30
C ASP A 208 -13.58 18.42 24.99
N THR A 209 -12.38 19.01 25.09
CA THR A 209 -11.73 19.69 23.93
C THR A 209 -10.51 18.94 23.37
N VAL A 210 -10.72 18.21 22.27
CA VAL A 210 -9.61 17.68 21.45
C VAL A 210 -8.84 18.84 20.80
N ARG A 211 -7.54 18.93 21.08
CA ARG A 211 -6.68 20.07 20.71
C ARG A 211 -6.48 20.21 19.20
N LYS A 212 -7.20 21.14 18.57
CA LYS A 212 -6.77 21.73 17.29
C LYS A 212 -5.54 22.63 17.55
N ARG A 213 -4.44 22.39 16.82
CA ARG A 213 -3.19 23.16 16.95
C ARG A 213 -3.14 24.26 15.89
N SER A 214 -3.07 25.51 16.32
CA SER A 214 -3.04 26.67 15.43
C SER A 214 -1.79 26.70 14.54
N ARG A 215 -1.95 27.03 13.24
CA ARG A 215 -0.81 27.31 12.32
C ARG A 215 -0.27 28.73 12.48
N ILE A 216 -1.03 29.63 13.10
CA ILE A 216 -0.69 31.05 13.34
C ILE A 216 -1.19 31.43 14.75
N ALA A 217 -0.41 32.20 15.49
CA ALA A 217 -0.81 32.76 16.80
C ALA A 217 -1.34 34.20 16.65
N CYS A 218 -2.26 34.60 17.52
CA CYS A 218 -2.74 35.99 17.58
C CYS A 218 -1.63 36.94 18.06
N VAL A 219 -1.76 38.23 17.75
CA VAL A 219 -0.72 39.25 18.03
C VAL A 219 -0.41 39.35 19.53
N SER A 220 -1.42 39.20 20.38
CA SER A 220 -1.28 39.25 21.84
C SER A 220 -0.53 38.03 22.42
N CYS A 221 -0.79 36.81 21.93
CA CYS A 221 0.02 35.63 22.31
C CYS A 221 1.43 35.68 21.71
N GLN A 222 1.57 36.14 20.47
CA GLN A 222 2.86 36.22 19.78
C GLN A 222 3.81 37.21 20.45
N SER A 223 3.36 38.43 20.73
CA SER A 223 4.13 39.46 21.43
C SER A 223 4.52 39.03 22.85
N ARG A 224 3.62 38.36 23.58
CA ARG A 224 3.86 37.84 24.94
C ARG A 224 4.54 36.46 24.98
N LYS A 225 4.92 35.89 23.82
CA LYS A 225 5.53 34.55 23.64
C LYS A 225 4.77 33.41 24.34
N ARG A 226 3.43 33.45 24.34
CA ARG A 226 2.55 32.42 24.94
C ARG A 226 1.98 31.49 23.87
N LYS A 227 1.60 30.27 24.27
CA LYS A 227 0.87 29.34 23.39
C LYS A 227 -0.46 29.99 22.96
N CYS A 228 -0.87 29.75 21.73
CA CYS A 228 -2.12 30.25 21.17
C CYS A 228 -2.92 29.08 20.58
N THR A 229 -4.22 29.06 20.81
CA THR A 229 -5.11 27.94 20.45
C THR A 229 -5.78 28.09 19.07
N GLY A 230 -5.74 29.27 18.45
CA GLY A 230 -6.20 29.50 17.05
C GLY A 230 -7.66 29.90 16.89
N ASP A 231 -8.44 29.76 17.96
CA ASP A 231 -9.74 30.37 18.23
C ASP A 231 -9.64 31.91 18.33
N GLN A 232 -10.76 32.61 18.09
CA GLN A 232 -10.84 34.07 18.17
C GLN A 232 -12.10 34.51 18.95
N PRO A 233 -11.96 35.18 20.11
CA PRO A 233 -10.72 35.35 20.87
C PRO A 233 -10.14 34.00 21.32
N CYS A 234 -8.81 33.90 21.44
CA CYS A 234 -8.18 32.64 21.84
C CYS A 234 -8.26 32.40 23.35
N SER A 235 -8.39 31.14 23.77
CA SER A 235 -8.45 30.72 25.20
C SER A 235 -7.49 31.46 26.14
N THR A 236 -6.23 31.64 25.72
CA THR A 236 -5.19 32.38 26.47
C THR A 236 -5.49 33.87 26.57
N CYS A 237 -5.96 34.54 25.52
CA CYS A 237 -6.35 35.94 25.60
C CYS A 237 -7.61 36.15 26.45
N CYS A 238 -8.60 35.24 26.34
CA CYS A 238 -9.76 35.23 27.23
C CYS A 238 -9.35 35.11 28.71
N GLN A 239 -8.50 34.15 29.05
CA GLN A 239 -8.08 33.92 30.45
C GLN A 239 -7.37 35.13 31.08
N PHE A 240 -6.67 35.93 30.29
CA PHE A 240 -5.97 37.14 30.78
C PHE A 240 -6.74 38.45 30.52
N GLY A 241 -7.95 38.41 29.97
CA GLY A 241 -8.77 39.59 29.67
C GLY A 241 -8.13 40.55 28.64
N ILE A 242 -7.35 40.02 27.68
CA ILE A 242 -6.61 40.81 26.69
C ILE A 242 -7.31 40.71 25.33
N ASP A 243 -7.35 41.82 24.58
CA ASP A 243 -7.77 41.81 23.18
C ASP A 243 -7.01 40.77 22.33
N CYS A 244 -7.71 40.21 21.34
CA CYS A 244 -7.29 39.04 20.59
C CYS A 244 -7.60 39.17 19.09
N HIS A 245 -6.78 39.94 18.40
CA HIS A 245 -6.79 40.04 16.94
C HIS A 245 -5.67 39.20 16.30
N TYR A 246 -5.95 38.69 15.09
CA TYR A 246 -4.98 38.05 14.21
C TYR A 246 -4.66 39.00 13.05
N ASP A 247 -3.40 39.45 12.93
CA ASP A 247 -2.99 40.26 11.79
C ASP A 247 -2.75 39.38 10.54
N LEU A 248 -3.83 39.14 9.80
CA LEU A 248 -3.81 38.41 8.54
C LEU A 248 -3.21 39.24 7.38
N LEU A 249 -2.91 40.53 7.59
CA LEU A 249 -2.35 41.43 6.57
C LEU A 249 -0.84 41.66 6.72
N SER A 250 -0.25 41.34 7.88
CA SER A 250 1.20 41.43 8.15
C SER A 250 2.07 40.82 7.05
N ARG A 251 1.64 39.67 6.48
CA ARG A 251 2.38 38.98 5.40
C ARG A 251 2.32 39.67 4.05
N LYS A 252 1.44 40.67 3.85
CA LYS A 252 1.39 41.54 2.66
C LYS A 252 2.13 42.88 2.84
N LYS A 253 2.80 43.10 3.99
CA LYS A 253 3.42 44.40 4.32
C LYS A 253 4.86 44.33 4.85
N LYS A 254 5.55 43.19 4.69
CA LYS A 254 7.00 43.06 4.96
C LYS A 254 7.89 43.08 3.70
N ASP A 255 7.31 43.44 2.57
CA ASP A 255 8.02 44.01 1.42
C ASP A 255 7.35 45.32 1.01
N ALA A 256 8.12 46.21 0.38
CA ALA A 256 7.67 47.47 -0.21
C ALA A 256 7.00 48.50 0.73
N ARG A 257 7.79 49.17 1.58
CA ARG A 257 8.21 50.59 1.39
C ARG A 257 8.57 51.31 2.71
N SER A 258 9.80 51.82 2.79
CA SER A 258 10.11 53.14 3.37
C SER A 258 11.51 53.61 2.92
N PHE A 259 11.59 54.14 1.70
CA PHE A 259 12.63 55.15 1.41
C PHE A 259 12.17 56.48 2.03
N ARG A 260 13.09 57.21 2.68
CA ARG A 260 12.85 58.53 3.28
C ARG A 260 13.54 59.60 2.43
N PRO A 261 12.91 60.74 2.12
CA PRO A 261 13.47 61.71 1.17
C PRO A 261 14.48 62.70 1.78
N GLN A 262 15.53 62.96 0.99
CA GLN A 262 16.28 64.22 0.80
C GLN A 262 17.07 64.93 1.94
N GLN A 263 18.28 65.36 1.53
CA GLN A 263 19.13 66.46 2.06
C GLN A 263 19.85 66.21 3.41
N SER A 264 21.11 66.63 3.63
CA SER A 264 21.97 67.56 2.85
C SER A 264 23.51 67.27 2.91
N ILE A 265 24.21 67.63 1.82
CA ILE A 265 25.65 68.03 1.71
C ILE A 265 26.76 66.93 1.77
N PRO A 266 27.91 67.06 1.04
CA PRO A 266 28.85 65.97 0.66
C PRO A 266 30.31 66.23 1.18
N PRO A 267 31.45 65.68 0.66
CA PRO A 267 31.74 64.72 -0.45
C PRO A 267 32.65 63.51 -0.02
N LEU A 268 33.09 62.55 -0.86
CA LEU A 268 33.97 62.66 -2.05
C LEU A 268 34.05 61.34 -2.89
N ALA A 269 34.11 61.47 -4.25
CA ALA A 269 34.59 60.50 -5.28
C ALA A 269 33.95 59.08 -5.42
N SER A 270 33.81 58.45 -6.60
CA SER A 270 33.89 58.90 -8.02
C SER A 270 33.34 57.82 -9.00
N THR A 271 32.62 58.24 -10.07
CA THR A 271 32.40 57.60 -11.41
C THR A 271 32.21 56.05 -11.52
N THR A 272 31.08 55.47 -11.96
CA THR A 272 30.46 55.39 -13.34
C THR A 272 31.36 54.75 -14.43
N SER A 273 30.92 54.01 -15.47
CA SER A 273 29.61 53.79 -16.18
C SER A 273 29.69 52.48 -17.04
N ARG A 274 28.74 51.87 -17.81
CA ARG A 274 27.29 51.97 -18.17
C ARG A 274 26.88 50.69 -19.01
N ASN A 275 25.59 50.48 -19.34
CA ASN A 275 24.98 49.57 -20.37
C ASN A 275 24.90 48.05 -20.09
N GLU A 276 24.02 47.21 -20.68
CA GLU A 276 22.58 47.20 -21.11
C GLU A 276 22.34 45.93 -22.03
N PRO A 277 21.12 45.52 -22.49
CA PRO A 277 19.87 45.25 -21.75
C PRO A 277 19.04 43.98 -22.20
N ILE A 278 18.22 43.42 -21.29
CA ILE A 278 16.83 42.88 -21.44
C ILE A 278 16.46 41.80 -22.51
N SER A 279 15.85 40.68 -22.04
CA SER A 279 14.53 40.11 -22.47
C SER A 279 14.19 38.84 -21.64
N LYS A 280 13.22 38.82 -20.70
CA LYS A 280 11.73 38.77 -20.82
C LYS A 280 11.14 37.45 -21.34
N SER A 281 10.38 36.76 -20.46
CA SER A 281 9.38 35.73 -20.79
C SER A 281 8.08 35.96 -19.98
N HIS A 282 6.99 35.28 -20.35
CA HIS A 282 5.61 35.62 -19.93
C HIS A 282 5.11 34.88 -18.67
N ARG A 283 3.93 35.32 -18.17
CA ARG A 283 3.13 34.67 -17.13
C ARG A 283 1.88 34.03 -17.73
N GLU A 284 1.46 32.88 -17.20
CA GLU A 284 0.07 32.48 -16.91
C GLU A 284 0.07 31.12 -16.18
N GLY A 285 -0.97 30.71 -15.41
CA GLY A 285 -2.09 31.54 -14.95
C GLY A 285 -3.41 30.83 -14.64
N THR A 286 -3.46 29.67 -13.98
CA THR A 286 -4.70 28.87 -13.85
C THR A 286 -5.01 28.28 -12.48
N THR A 287 -6.29 27.95 -12.28
CA THR A 287 -6.90 27.29 -11.11
C THR A 287 -7.72 26.09 -11.57
N GLY A 288 -7.69 24.97 -10.83
CA GLY A 288 -8.59 23.84 -11.06
C GLY A 288 -8.25 22.64 -10.17
N ASP A 289 -9.26 21.85 -9.81
CA ASP A 289 -9.08 20.49 -9.29
C ASP A 289 -8.80 19.55 -10.47
N SER A 290 -7.73 18.75 -10.40
CA SER A 290 -7.42 17.69 -11.37
C SER A 290 -6.52 16.64 -10.72
N PRO A 291 -6.63 15.34 -11.09
CA PRO A 291 -5.89 14.24 -10.47
C PRO A 291 -4.43 14.13 -10.96
N ASP A 292 -3.86 15.21 -11.47
CA ASP A 292 -2.59 15.22 -12.17
C ASP A 292 -1.45 15.66 -11.27
N MET A 293 -0.42 14.83 -11.22
CA MET A 293 0.76 15.07 -10.38
C MET A 293 1.65 16.11 -11.05
N PRO A 294 2.25 17.04 -10.28
CA PRO A 294 3.34 17.86 -10.80
C PRO A 294 4.44 16.97 -11.39
N VAL A 295 4.92 17.31 -12.58
CA VAL A 295 5.96 16.56 -13.34
C VAL A 295 7.21 16.25 -12.49
N ASN A 296 7.50 17.14 -11.54
CA ASN A 296 8.65 17.08 -10.64
C ASN A 296 8.34 16.34 -9.32
N SER A 297 7.22 15.61 -9.23
CA SER A 297 6.89 14.77 -8.07
C SER A 297 7.81 13.55 -8.01
N LEU A 298 8.28 13.20 -6.80
CA LEU A 298 9.06 11.98 -6.56
C LEU A 298 8.33 10.72 -7.04
N GLU A 299 7.00 10.72 -7.01
CA GLU A 299 6.14 9.63 -7.49
C GLU A 299 6.10 9.46 -9.02
N ALA A 300 6.63 10.41 -9.81
CA ALA A 300 6.53 10.39 -11.27
C ALA A 300 7.09 9.11 -11.91
N ASN A 301 8.12 8.52 -11.29
CA ASN A 301 8.80 7.31 -11.78
C ASN A 301 8.19 6.01 -11.21
N SER A 302 7.35 6.09 -10.18
CA SER A 302 6.90 4.94 -9.40
C SER A 302 5.83 4.11 -10.12
N GLY A 303 6.04 2.78 -10.14
CA GLY A 303 5.07 1.81 -10.62
C GLY A 303 3.79 1.79 -9.76
N ALA A 304 3.91 1.84 -8.44
CA ALA A 304 2.75 1.85 -7.53
C ALA A 304 1.90 3.12 -7.71
N ALA A 305 2.53 4.30 -7.85
CA ALA A 305 1.81 5.55 -8.13
C ALA A 305 1.11 5.55 -9.49
N PHE A 306 1.63 4.81 -10.49
CA PHE A 306 0.94 4.60 -11.76
C PHE A 306 -0.22 3.62 -11.66
N VAL A 307 -0.04 2.47 -10.98
CA VAL A 307 -1.09 1.46 -10.74
C VAL A 307 -2.27 2.07 -9.99
N ARG A 308 -2.01 2.85 -8.93
CA ARG A 308 -3.05 3.58 -8.20
C ARG A 308 -3.77 4.61 -9.07
N ARG A 309 -3.05 5.35 -9.92
CA ARG A 309 -3.66 6.29 -10.90
C ARG A 309 -4.49 5.59 -11.97
N LEU A 310 -4.09 4.39 -12.41
CA LEU A 310 -4.86 3.55 -13.32
C LEU A 310 -6.16 3.09 -12.65
N GLY A 311 -6.06 2.53 -11.44
CA GLY A 311 -7.21 2.12 -10.64
C GLY A 311 -8.20 3.27 -10.42
N LEU A 312 -7.73 4.43 -9.95
CA LEU A 312 -8.55 5.63 -9.77
C LEU A 312 -9.19 6.15 -11.08
N LYS A 313 -8.58 5.91 -12.25
CA LYS A 313 -9.17 6.26 -13.56
C LYS A 313 -10.14 5.18 -14.07
N ILE A 314 -10.24 4.00 -13.45
CA ILE A 314 -11.20 2.92 -13.80
C ILE A 314 -12.37 2.92 -12.80
N ASP A 315 -12.09 2.81 -11.51
CA ASP A 315 -13.06 2.81 -10.40
C ASP A 315 -12.50 3.64 -9.24
N PRO A 316 -12.97 4.88 -9.03
CA PRO A 316 -12.51 5.74 -7.93
C PRO A 316 -12.87 5.24 -6.52
N ALA A 317 -13.88 4.37 -6.38
CA ALA A 317 -14.38 3.91 -5.08
C ALA A 317 -13.62 2.66 -4.59
N ASN A 318 -13.31 1.73 -5.49
CA ASN A 318 -12.59 0.48 -5.17
C ASN A 318 -11.11 0.50 -5.61
N ALA A 319 -10.56 1.66 -5.97
CA ALA A 319 -9.18 1.79 -6.41
C ALA A 319 -8.18 1.18 -5.40
N PRO A 320 -7.20 0.36 -5.85
CA PRO A 320 -6.19 -0.20 -4.97
C PRO A 320 -5.37 0.89 -4.27
N ARG A 321 -4.87 0.56 -3.08
CA ARG A 321 -3.98 1.43 -2.31
C ARG A 321 -2.60 1.54 -2.99
N LEU A 322 -1.73 2.40 -2.45
CA LEU A 322 -0.40 2.67 -3.00
C LEU A 322 0.59 1.54 -2.64
N ASP A 323 0.31 0.33 -3.08
CA ASP A 323 1.09 -0.86 -2.75
C ASP A 323 2.03 -1.26 -3.89
N LEU A 324 3.20 -1.79 -3.52
CA LEU A 324 4.27 -2.16 -4.45
C LEU A 324 4.09 -3.62 -4.92
N PHE A 325 2.94 -3.90 -5.53
CA PHE A 325 2.62 -5.20 -6.13
C PHE A 325 3.74 -5.68 -7.07
N ALA A 326 4.10 -6.96 -6.96
CA ALA A 326 5.18 -7.59 -7.72
C ALA A 326 6.57 -6.91 -7.60
N TRP A 327 6.84 -6.17 -6.52
CA TRP A 327 8.14 -5.56 -6.22
C TRP A 327 9.34 -6.48 -6.48
N ASN A 328 9.21 -7.73 -6.03
CA ASN A 328 10.08 -8.89 -6.30
C ASN A 328 9.23 -10.17 -6.12
N VAL A 329 9.85 -11.35 -6.17
CA VAL A 329 9.15 -12.64 -5.97
C VAL A 329 8.74 -12.92 -4.51
N GLY A 330 9.03 -12.00 -3.58
CA GLY A 330 8.70 -12.12 -2.15
C GLY A 330 9.72 -12.86 -1.30
N ALA A 331 9.42 -12.92 0.00
CA ALA A 331 10.18 -13.73 0.94
C ALA A 331 9.93 -15.21 0.67
N ARG A 332 11.01 -15.96 0.40
CA ARG A 332 10.97 -17.40 0.09
C ARG A 332 11.05 -18.31 1.32
N HIS A 333 10.89 -17.69 2.50
CA HIS A 333 10.63 -18.33 3.78
C HIS A 333 9.32 -17.76 4.33
N PRO A 334 8.31 -18.58 4.67
CA PRO A 334 7.23 -18.11 5.52
C PRO A 334 7.81 -17.87 6.92
N THR A 335 7.71 -16.64 7.42
CA THR A 335 8.14 -16.32 8.79
C THR A 335 7.20 -17.00 9.79
N PRO A 336 7.62 -17.99 10.58
CA PRO A 336 6.74 -18.59 11.59
C PRO A 336 6.45 -17.54 12.67
N SER A 337 5.17 -17.26 12.91
CA SER A 337 4.65 -16.17 13.76
C SER A 337 5.03 -16.24 15.26
N SER A 338 5.88 -17.19 15.64
CA SER A 338 6.26 -17.53 17.01
C SER A 338 7.78 -17.53 17.26
N MET A 339 8.61 -17.26 16.24
CA MET A 339 10.05 -17.07 16.45
C MET A 339 10.32 -15.74 17.17
N PRO A 340 10.97 -15.72 18.35
CA PRO A 340 11.48 -14.48 18.92
C PRO A 340 12.59 -13.91 18.01
N PRO A 341 12.81 -12.58 17.99
CA PRO A 341 13.92 -12.00 17.26
C PRO A 341 15.25 -12.59 17.75
N SER A 342 16.16 -12.90 16.80
CA SER A 342 17.41 -13.61 17.09
C SER A 342 18.18 -12.96 18.24
N SER A 343 18.27 -13.68 19.36
CA SER A 343 18.93 -13.22 20.59
C SER A 343 20.45 -13.38 20.56
N MET A 344 21.03 -13.71 19.40
CA MET A 344 22.47 -13.83 19.16
C MET A 344 23.06 -12.45 18.78
N PRO A 345 23.79 -11.77 19.68
CA PRO A 345 24.37 -10.44 19.40
C PRO A 345 25.63 -10.50 18.50
N ARG A 346 25.98 -11.68 17.98
CA ARG A 346 27.21 -11.93 17.23
C ARG A 346 26.97 -12.85 16.05
N ALA A 347 27.55 -12.49 14.91
CA ALA A 347 27.55 -13.33 13.71
C ALA A 347 28.25 -14.68 13.97
N VAL A 348 27.75 -15.72 13.31
CA VAL A 348 28.42 -17.02 13.18
C VAL A 348 29.41 -16.94 12.01
N SER A 349 30.56 -17.61 12.11
CA SER A 349 31.59 -17.58 11.05
C SER A 349 31.18 -18.46 9.87
N VAL A 350 31.56 -18.09 8.64
CA VAL A 350 31.03 -18.76 7.43
C VAL A 350 31.33 -20.27 7.39
N VAL A 351 32.48 -20.68 7.94
CA VAL A 351 32.93 -22.08 7.93
C VAL A 351 32.15 -22.99 8.88
N ASP A 352 31.38 -22.39 9.79
CA ASP A 352 30.50 -23.09 10.75
C ASP A 352 29.06 -23.22 10.22
N ILE A 353 28.74 -22.55 9.10
CA ILE A 353 27.40 -22.51 8.47
C ILE A 353 27.36 -23.41 7.23
N ILE A 354 28.44 -23.49 6.45
CA ILE A 354 28.49 -24.17 5.15
C ILE A 354 29.83 -24.87 4.89
N SER A 355 29.82 -25.95 4.09
CA SER A 355 31.04 -26.67 3.71
C SER A 355 31.82 -25.95 2.59
N LEU A 356 33.14 -26.21 2.51
CA LEU A 356 34.00 -25.67 1.45
C LEU A 356 33.58 -26.14 0.04
N GLU A 357 33.00 -27.33 -0.08
CA GLU A 357 32.54 -27.88 -1.36
C GLU A 357 31.24 -27.21 -1.81
N GLU A 358 30.27 -27.06 -0.90
CA GLU A 358 29.00 -26.42 -1.22
C GLU A 358 29.19 -24.93 -1.53
N ILE A 359 29.97 -24.18 -0.73
CA ILE A 359 30.21 -22.75 -1.04
C ILE A 359 30.95 -22.54 -2.38
N LYS A 360 31.81 -23.47 -2.81
CA LYS A 360 32.43 -23.42 -4.14
C LYS A 360 31.41 -23.62 -5.26
N LEU A 361 30.45 -24.52 -5.09
CA LEU A 361 29.34 -24.72 -6.02
C LEU A 361 28.44 -23.48 -6.08
N LEU A 362 28.07 -22.91 -4.94
CA LEU A 362 27.25 -21.70 -4.86
C LEU A 362 27.98 -20.47 -5.46
N ALA A 363 29.28 -20.34 -5.24
CA ALA A 363 30.11 -19.32 -5.88
C ALA A 363 30.21 -19.51 -7.40
N ALA A 364 30.27 -20.75 -7.90
CA ALA A 364 30.20 -21.01 -9.34
C ALA A 364 28.85 -20.54 -9.92
N THR A 365 27.72 -20.84 -9.26
CA THR A 365 26.38 -20.34 -9.64
C THR A 365 26.31 -18.80 -9.64
N PHE A 366 26.96 -18.13 -8.68
CA PHE A 366 27.06 -16.67 -8.66
C PHE A 366 27.79 -16.14 -9.91
N PHE A 367 28.94 -16.72 -10.27
CA PHE A 367 29.69 -16.31 -11.47
C PHE A 367 29.02 -16.72 -12.79
N GLU A 368 28.11 -17.70 -12.77
CA GLU A 368 27.29 -18.09 -13.92
C GLU A 368 26.11 -17.13 -14.14
N LYS A 369 25.39 -16.73 -13.08
CA LYS A 369 24.08 -16.08 -13.20
C LYS A 369 24.01 -14.63 -12.70
N VAL A 370 24.91 -14.20 -11.81
CA VAL A 370 24.89 -12.87 -11.17
C VAL A 370 26.00 -11.97 -11.69
N ASP A 371 27.23 -12.49 -11.79
CA ASP A 371 28.38 -11.75 -12.34
C ASP A 371 28.18 -11.21 -13.77
N PRO A 372 27.55 -11.93 -14.72
CA PRO A 372 27.30 -11.38 -16.07
C PRO A 372 26.38 -10.16 -16.11
N CYS A 373 25.67 -9.85 -15.02
CA CYS A 373 24.76 -8.71 -14.92
C CYS A 373 25.36 -7.53 -14.12
N TYR A 374 26.06 -7.84 -13.03
CA TYR A 374 26.55 -6.83 -12.07
C TYR A 374 28.08 -6.72 -11.99
N GLY A 375 28.82 -7.79 -12.29
CA GLY A 375 30.23 -7.75 -12.64
C GLY A 375 31.21 -7.12 -11.64
N PHE A 376 30.96 -7.09 -10.32
CA PHE A 376 31.71 -6.26 -9.35
C PHE A 376 32.66 -7.02 -8.41
N ILE A 377 32.87 -8.32 -8.60
CA ILE A 377 33.77 -9.14 -7.75
C ILE A 377 34.75 -9.89 -8.66
N ASP A 378 36.06 -9.82 -8.38
CA ASP A 378 37.03 -10.66 -9.10
C ASP A 378 36.89 -12.14 -8.72
N ARG A 379 36.76 -12.98 -9.74
CA ARG A 379 36.55 -14.42 -9.61
C ARG A 379 37.75 -15.12 -8.99
N ASP A 380 38.95 -14.83 -9.47
CA ASP A 380 40.14 -15.53 -9.04
C ASP A 380 40.58 -15.07 -7.65
N HIS A 381 40.34 -13.80 -7.28
CA HIS A 381 40.42 -13.33 -5.90
C HIS A 381 39.44 -14.10 -5.00
N LEU A 382 38.14 -14.17 -5.32
CA LEU A 382 37.18 -14.82 -4.42
C LEU A 382 37.47 -16.31 -4.23
N PHE A 383 37.82 -17.05 -5.28
CA PHE A 383 38.20 -18.47 -5.13
C PHE A 383 39.52 -18.67 -4.36
N ARG A 384 40.48 -17.74 -4.45
CA ARG A 384 41.67 -17.73 -3.57
C ARG A 384 41.30 -17.48 -2.11
N GLN A 385 40.46 -16.49 -1.82
CA GLN A 385 40.05 -16.18 -0.44
C GLN A 385 39.21 -17.30 0.18
N LEU A 386 38.32 -17.94 -0.59
CA LEU A 386 37.63 -19.18 -0.19
C LEU A 386 38.62 -20.27 0.21
N GLY A 387 39.65 -20.52 -0.61
CA GLY A 387 40.70 -21.47 -0.29
C GLY A 387 41.44 -21.14 1.02
N ARG A 388 41.80 -19.87 1.21
CA ARG A 388 42.50 -19.38 2.41
C ARG A 388 41.65 -19.41 3.68
N ARG A 389 40.33 -19.18 3.59
CA ARG A 389 39.43 -19.07 4.74
C ARG A 389 39.12 -20.40 5.43
N TRP A 390 39.28 -21.52 4.70
CA TRP A 390 39.18 -22.89 5.22
C TRP A 390 40.54 -23.53 5.55
N LEU A 391 41.66 -22.79 5.48
CA LEU A 391 42.93 -23.25 6.05
C LEU A 391 42.86 -23.25 7.59
N PRO A 392 43.62 -24.12 8.28
CA PRO A 392 43.76 -24.06 9.73
C PRO A 392 44.25 -22.67 10.18
N PRO A 393 43.72 -22.09 11.29
CA PRO A 393 44.13 -20.77 11.77
C PRO A 393 45.62 -20.63 12.16
N SER A 394 46.35 -21.74 12.24
CA SER A 394 47.80 -21.79 12.45
C SER A 394 48.62 -21.63 11.16
N SER A 395 48.00 -21.54 9.98
CA SER A 395 48.68 -21.33 8.71
C SER A 395 48.89 -19.83 8.43
N GLU A 396 50.12 -19.42 8.14
CA GLU A 396 50.48 -18.03 7.81
C GLU A 396 49.69 -17.47 6.61
N THR A 397 49.22 -18.34 5.72
CA THR A 397 48.44 -17.96 4.53
C THR A 397 46.93 -18.02 4.75
N ALA A 398 46.44 -18.40 5.93
CA ALA A 398 45.01 -18.42 6.23
C ALA A 398 44.39 -17.01 6.10
N LEU A 399 43.08 -16.97 5.84
CA LEU A 399 42.28 -15.75 5.96
C LEU A 399 41.57 -15.81 7.33
N PRO A 400 41.85 -14.90 8.28
CA PRO A 400 41.13 -14.87 9.55
C PRO A 400 39.67 -14.46 9.33
N TYR A 401 38.80 -14.80 10.29
CA TYR A 401 37.45 -14.27 10.36
C TYR A 401 37.46 -12.73 10.40
N GLY A 402 36.64 -12.08 9.57
CA GLY A 402 36.57 -10.63 9.49
C GLY A 402 35.62 -10.13 8.39
N PRO A 403 35.79 -8.90 7.89
CA PRO A 403 34.94 -8.29 6.84
C PRO A 403 34.61 -9.22 5.66
N TYR A 404 35.59 -9.97 5.17
CA TYR A 404 35.44 -10.83 4.00
C TYR A 404 34.44 -11.99 4.19
N ASP A 405 34.18 -12.44 5.44
CA ASP A 405 33.12 -13.42 5.71
C ASP A 405 31.74 -12.91 5.24
N ALA A 406 31.47 -11.59 5.29
CA ALA A 406 30.22 -11.03 4.77
C ALA A 406 30.12 -11.13 3.24
N VAL A 407 31.24 -11.00 2.52
CA VAL A 407 31.31 -11.20 1.07
C VAL A 407 31.05 -12.67 0.73
N LEU A 408 31.68 -13.59 1.45
CA LEU A 408 31.49 -15.04 1.25
C LEU A 408 30.06 -15.48 1.55
N CYS A 409 29.48 -15.04 2.68
CA CYS A 409 28.09 -15.29 3.03
C CYS A 409 27.11 -14.70 2.01
N GLY A 410 27.36 -13.47 1.52
CA GLY A 410 26.52 -12.83 0.50
C GLY A 410 26.54 -13.56 -0.84
N VAL A 411 27.72 -13.98 -1.32
CA VAL A 411 27.88 -14.78 -2.55
C VAL A 411 27.22 -16.16 -2.40
N ALA A 412 27.37 -16.80 -1.23
CA ALA A 412 26.73 -18.09 -0.94
C ALA A 412 25.19 -17.99 -0.91
N ALA A 413 24.62 -16.95 -0.28
CA ALA A 413 23.18 -16.71 -0.27
C ALA A 413 22.63 -16.44 -1.68
N PHE A 414 23.34 -15.67 -2.51
CA PHE A 414 23.01 -15.53 -3.94
C PHE A 414 23.09 -16.87 -4.70
N GLY A 415 24.10 -17.70 -4.43
CA GLY A 415 24.21 -19.01 -5.06
C GLY A 415 23.02 -19.93 -4.74
N TYR A 416 22.47 -19.90 -3.52
CA TYR A 416 21.22 -20.60 -3.21
C TYR A 416 20.01 -19.99 -3.94
N LEU A 417 19.88 -18.66 -3.91
CA LEU A 417 18.83 -17.90 -4.59
C LEU A 417 18.74 -18.18 -6.10
N PHE A 418 19.87 -18.46 -6.75
CA PHE A 418 19.96 -18.75 -8.19
C PHE A 418 20.15 -20.25 -8.52
N SER A 419 20.02 -21.14 -7.54
CA SER A 419 20.02 -22.61 -7.75
C SER A 419 18.77 -23.34 -7.20
N ARG A 420 18.02 -22.77 -6.27
CA ARG A 420 16.85 -23.40 -5.64
C ARG A 420 15.63 -22.47 -5.67
N ARG A 421 14.43 -22.99 -5.95
CA ARG A 421 13.17 -22.21 -5.92
C ARG A 421 12.74 -21.83 -4.50
N GLN A 422 12.81 -22.78 -3.57
CA GLN A 422 12.61 -22.58 -2.14
C GLN A 422 13.96 -22.31 -1.46
N ALA A 423 13.98 -21.45 -0.44
CA ALA A 423 15.20 -21.10 0.28
C ALA A 423 15.49 -22.13 1.41
N PRO A 424 16.69 -22.72 1.48
CA PRO A 424 17.09 -23.57 2.61
C PRO A 424 17.40 -22.69 3.84
N GLN A 425 17.29 -23.25 5.05
CA GLN A 425 17.61 -22.51 6.30
C GLN A 425 19.04 -21.95 6.31
N THR A 426 19.98 -22.62 5.64
CA THR A 426 21.36 -22.16 5.43
C THR A 426 21.43 -20.82 4.70
N GLU A 427 20.55 -20.54 3.73
CA GLU A 427 20.50 -19.26 3.01
C GLU A 427 20.16 -18.11 3.96
N LEU A 428 19.16 -18.30 4.82
CA LEU A 428 18.79 -17.34 5.86
C LEU A 428 19.93 -17.13 6.87
N GLN A 429 20.60 -18.21 7.30
CA GLN A 429 21.74 -18.13 8.22
C GLN A 429 22.92 -17.35 7.61
N LEU A 430 23.23 -17.56 6.33
CA LEU A 430 24.28 -16.83 5.62
C LEU A 430 23.90 -15.34 5.44
N ALA A 431 22.67 -15.05 5.01
CA ALA A 431 22.20 -13.68 4.84
C ALA A 431 22.18 -12.89 6.17
N GLU A 432 21.82 -13.55 7.27
CA GLU A 432 21.83 -12.96 8.62
C GLU A 432 23.25 -12.84 9.20
N ALA A 433 24.14 -13.82 8.95
CA ALA A 433 25.56 -13.70 9.32
C ALA A 433 26.23 -12.53 8.59
N ALA A 434 26.00 -12.40 7.28
CA ALA A 434 26.46 -11.26 6.49
C ALA A 434 25.92 -9.93 7.05
N ARG A 435 24.63 -9.87 7.41
CA ARG A 435 24.05 -8.69 8.09
C ARG A 435 24.80 -8.37 9.38
N LEU A 436 24.94 -9.34 10.27
CA LEU A 436 25.51 -9.11 11.61
C LEU A 436 26.99 -8.70 11.54
N ILE A 437 27.78 -9.20 10.58
CA ILE A 437 29.16 -8.72 10.34
C ILE A 437 29.13 -7.25 9.89
N LEU A 438 28.31 -6.91 8.90
CA LEU A 438 28.25 -5.56 8.35
C LEU A 438 27.74 -4.54 9.38
N ASP A 439 26.66 -4.87 10.09
CA ASP A 439 26.07 -4.03 11.14
C ASP A 439 27.06 -3.83 12.32
N GLN A 440 27.87 -4.84 12.67
CA GLN A 440 28.95 -4.69 13.67
C GLN A 440 30.05 -3.73 13.20
N HIS A 441 30.44 -3.77 11.92
CA HIS A 441 31.44 -2.84 11.38
C HIS A 441 30.92 -1.40 11.25
N MET A 442 29.60 -1.17 11.12
CA MET A 442 29.02 0.18 11.19
C MET A 442 29.12 0.84 12.57
N LEU A 443 29.36 0.06 13.62
CA LEU A 443 29.49 0.53 15.01
C LEU A 443 30.96 0.61 15.47
N SER A 444 31.91 0.34 14.57
CA SER A 444 33.35 0.32 14.86
C SER A 444 34.02 1.64 14.47
N GLU A 445 35.02 2.07 15.24
CA GLU A 445 35.87 3.23 14.89
C GLU A 445 36.87 2.92 13.76
N THR A 446 36.96 1.65 13.32
CA THR A 446 37.80 1.23 12.19
C THR A 446 37.28 1.79 10.86
N PRO A 447 38.13 2.38 9.99
CA PRO A 447 37.75 2.73 8.62
C PRO A 447 37.10 1.55 7.88
N SER A 448 36.07 1.82 7.09
CA SER A 448 35.41 0.78 6.29
C SER A 448 36.33 0.34 5.14
N SER A 449 36.61 -0.96 5.05
CA SER A 449 37.38 -1.55 3.96
C SER A 449 36.55 -1.75 2.69
N VAL A 450 37.22 -2.06 1.57
CA VAL A 450 36.56 -2.42 0.30
C VAL A 450 35.66 -3.65 0.47
N ASP A 451 36.03 -4.58 1.34
CA ASP A 451 35.26 -5.78 1.67
C ASP A 451 33.89 -5.45 2.29
N ILE A 452 33.86 -4.48 3.21
CA ILE A 452 32.61 -4.01 3.84
C ILE A 452 31.68 -3.42 2.78
N VAL A 453 32.21 -2.58 1.87
CA VAL A 453 31.40 -2.02 0.78
C VAL A 453 30.91 -3.13 -0.17
N THR A 454 31.76 -4.09 -0.51
CA THR A 454 31.40 -5.24 -1.36
C THR A 454 30.30 -6.09 -0.71
N GLY A 455 30.39 -6.34 0.59
CA GLY A 455 29.34 -6.98 1.40
C GLY A 455 28.04 -6.17 1.44
N TRP A 456 28.10 -4.84 1.53
CA TRP A 456 26.92 -3.98 1.45
C TRP A 456 26.29 -3.97 0.05
N VAL A 457 27.06 -4.00 -1.04
CA VAL A 457 26.52 -4.15 -2.41
C VAL A 457 25.75 -5.47 -2.55
N LEU A 458 26.35 -6.59 -2.09
CA LEU A 458 25.68 -7.89 -2.04
C LEU A 458 24.40 -7.83 -1.18
N ARG A 459 24.47 -7.24 0.02
CA ARG A 459 23.33 -7.10 0.93
C ARG A 459 22.18 -6.32 0.31
N VAL A 460 22.42 -5.18 -0.34
CA VAL A 460 21.38 -4.37 -0.98
C VAL A 460 20.79 -5.10 -2.20
N ALA A 461 21.62 -5.73 -3.03
CA ALA A 461 21.15 -6.50 -4.19
C ALA A 461 20.32 -7.74 -3.79
N TYR A 462 20.69 -8.39 -2.69
CA TYR A 462 19.91 -9.50 -2.11
C TYR A 462 18.56 -9.00 -1.57
N LEU A 463 18.58 -7.95 -0.73
CA LEU A 463 17.35 -7.34 -0.17
C LEU A 463 16.39 -6.83 -1.26
N ARG A 464 16.89 -6.26 -2.36
CA ARG A 464 16.07 -5.90 -3.53
C ARG A 464 15.26 -7.10 -4.05
N THR A 465 15.82 -8.31 -3.94
CA THR A 465 15.30 -9.53 -4.58
C THR A 465 14.45 -10.38 -3.62
N THR A 466 14.69 -10.32 -2.30
CA THR A 466 14.06 -11.21 -1.30
C THR A 466 13.28 -10.51 -0.18
N ALA A 467 13.40 -9.18 -0.03
CA ALA A 467 12.88 -8.45 1.13
C ALA A 467 11.93 -7.29 0.77
N ALA A 468 11.32 -6.72 1.81
CA ALA A 468 10.40 -5.59 1.71
C ALA A 468 11.07 -4.32 1.14
N PRO A 469 10.32 -3.47 0.41
CA PRO A 469 10.86 -2.28 -0.26
C PRO A 469 11.65 -1.33 0.66
N ASP A 470 11.13 -1.05 1.85
CA ASP A 470 11.76 -0.13 2.82
C ASP A 470 13.14 -0.58 3.28
N ALA A 471 13.32 -1.89 3.51
CA ALA A 471 14.59 -2.45 3.96
C ALA A 471 15.66 -2.35 2.86
N ALA A 472 15.27 -2.61 1.60
CA ALA A 472 16.16 -2.45 0.45
C ALA A 472 16.52 -0.98 0.22
N TRP A 473 15.56 -0.05 0.34
CA TRP A 473 15.80 1.39 0.19
C TRP A 473 16.74 1.94 1.26
N MET A 474 16.46 1.70 2.54
CA MET A 474 17.31 2.14 3.65
C MET A 474 18.75 1.60 3.52
N ALA A 475 18.89 0.32 3.20
CA ALA A 475 20.21 -0.28 2.98
C ALA A 475 20.95 0.35 1.77
N SER A 476 20.23 0.69 0.69
CA SER A 476 20.82 1.37 -0.47
C SER A 476 21.32 2.78 -0.15
N CYS A 477 20.63 3.51 0.73
CA CYS A 477 21.06 4.83 1.19
C CYS A 477 22.31 4.73 2.07
N SER A 478 22.37 3.77 3.00
CA SER A 478 23.57 3.49 3.79
C SER A 478 24.78 3.13 2.91
N LEU A 479 24.59 2.27 1.91
CA LEU A 479 25.62 1.90 0.94
C LEU A 479 26.19 3.13 0.19
N MET A 480 25.33 4.07 -0.23
CA MET A 480 25.79 5.30 -0.89
C MET A 480 26.65 6.18 0.03
N HIS A 481 26.32 6.29 1.32
CA HIS A 481 27.17 7.01 2.28
C HIS A 481 28.45 6.25 2.66
N LEU A 482 28.48 4.92 2.53
CA LEU A 482 29.73 4.15 2.67
C LEU A 482 30.66 4.32 1.47
N ILE A 483 30.11 4.40 0.24
CA ILE A 483 30.86 4.81 -0.96
C ILE A 483 31.43 6.24 -0.81
N GLU A 484 30.70 7.12 -0.11
CA GLU A 484 31.15 8.47 0.24
C GLU A 484 32.30 8.42 1.26
N ALA A 485 32.10 7.77 2.40
CA ALA A 485 33.07 7.67 3.49
C ALA A 485 34.37 6.91 3.13
N THR A 486 34.29 5.91 2.25
CA THR A 486 35.47 5.18 1.71
C THR A 486 36.10 5.89 0.51
N GLY A 487 35.53 7.01 0.04
CA GLY A 487 36.04 7.76 -1.10
C GLY A 487 35.94 7.03 -2.44
N LEU A 488 35.28 5.87 -2.54
CA LEU A 488 35.24 5.02 -3.75
C LEU A 488 34.62 5.71 -4.99
N HIS A 489 33.87 6.80 -4.79
CA HIS A 489 33.28 7.65 -5.83
C HIS A 489 34.28 8.57 -6.57
N LEU A 490 35.54 8.63 -6.14
CA LEU A 490 36.61 9.43 -6.75
C LEU A 490 37.51 8.57 -7.66
N GLU A 491 38.23 9.15 -8.61
CA GLU A 491 39.39 8.47 -9.25
C GLU A 491 40.65 8.58 -8.37
N PRO A 492 41.55 7.58 -8.38
CA PRO A 492 42.85 7.67 -7.70
C PRO A 492 43.79 8.65 -8.43
N SER A 493 44.08 9.80 -7.82
CA SER A 493 45.04 10.79 -8.35
C SER A 493 46.44 10.60 -7.77
N SER A 494 47.48 10.61 -8.62
CA SER A 494 48.86 10.39 -8.20
C SER A 494 49.50 11.52 -7.37
N ASP A 495 48.97 12.74 -7.43
CA ASP A 495 49.61 13.96 -6.90
C ASP A 495 49.04 14.51 -5.57
N THR A 496 48.10 13.83 -4.92
CA THR A 496 47.49 14.33 -3.67
C THR A 496 48.41 14.16 -2.46
N VAL A 497 49.14 15.22 -2.12
CA VAL A 497 50.06 15.34 -0.96
C VAL A 497 49.42 15.01 0.41
N LEU A 498 48.09 14.96 0.50
CA LEU A 498 47.33 14.61 1.71
C LEU A 498 46.71 13.19 1.69
N GLY A 499 46.91 12.42 0.63
CA GLY A 499 46.27 11.12 0.40
C GLY A 499 46.91 9.95 1.16
N GLN A 500 46.80 9.92 2.49
CA GLN A 500 47.30 8.78 3.29
C GLN A 500 46.39 7.55 3.20
N SER A 501 46.96 6.42 2.78
CA SER A 501 46.52 5.06 3.13
C SER A 501 45.05 4.68 2.83
N ALA A 502 44.57 4.91 1.61
CA ALA A 502 43.53 4.03 1.07
C ALA A 502 44.12 2.62 0.83
N GLU A 503 43.35 1.57 1.13
CA GLU A 503 43.73 0.21 0.73
C GLU A 503 43.90 0.12 -0.81
N PRO A 504 44.82 -0.73 -1.32
CA PRO A 504 45.03 -0.90 -2.76
C PRO A 504 43.86 -1.64 -3.42
N CYS A 505 42.76 -0.93 -3.61
CA CYS A 505 41.60 -1.34 -4.41
C CYS A 505 41.95 -1.25 -5.89
N ASP A 506 41.59 -2.28 -6.65
CA ASP A 506 41.70 -2.24 -8.10
C ASP A 506 40.78 -1.13 -8.68
N PRO A 507 41.28 -0.27 -9.60
CA PRO A 507 40.49 0.85 -10.14
C PRO A 507 39.21 0.45 -10.87
N GLU A 508 39.18 -0.73 -11.50
CA GLU A 508 38.00 -1.22 -12.21
C GLU A 508 36.97 -1.79 -11.22
N ILE A 509 37.38 -2.56 -10.20
CA ILE A 509 36.52 -2.99 -9.09
C ILE A 509 35.91 -1.78 -8.38
N ARG A 510 36.71 -0.74 -8.11
CA ARG A 510 36.28 0.54 -7.51
C ARG A 510 35.14 1.20 -8.29
N ARG A 511 35.31 1.38 -9.62
CA ARG A 511 34.29 1.95 -10.51
C ARG A 511 33.01 1.10 -10.52
N ARG A 512 33.17 -0.23 -10.52
CA ARG A 512 32.05 -1.19 -10.53
C ARG A 512 31.23 -1.17 -9.24
N LEU A 513 31.89 -1.14 -8.08
CA LEU A 513 31.22 -0.98 -6.77
C LEU A 513 30.40 0.32 -6.72
N PHE A 514 30.95 1.45 -7.22
CA PHE A 514 30.24 2.72 -7.27
C PHE A 514 29.08 2.72 -8.27
N ALA A 515 29.28 2.21 -9.47
CA ALA A 515 28.24 2.10 -10.50
C ALA A 515 27.08 1.20 -10.01
N MET A 516 27.39 0.11 -9.30
CA MET A 516 26.41 -0.79 -8.73
C MET A 516 25.64 -0.16 -7.57
N ALA A 517 26.32 0.55 -6.66
CA ALA A 517 25.66 1.31 -5.59
C ALA A 517 24.70 2.38 -6.14
N ARG A 518 25.12 3.14 -7.15
CA ARG A 518 24.27 4.11 -7.86
C ARG A 518 23.07 3.46 -8.53
N HIS A 519 23.28 2.39 -9.30
CA HIS A 519 22.19 1.66 -9.96
C HIS A 519 21.12 1.22 -8.95
N LEU A 520 21.53 0.54 -7.86
CA LEU A 520 20.63 0.10 -6.81
C LEU A 520 19.86 1.27 -6.19
N ASN A 521 20.55 2.32 -5.72
CA ASN A 521 19.88 3.43 -5.04
C ASN A 521 18.97 4.25 -5.95
N VAL A 522 19.37 4.53 -7.20
CA VAL A 522 18.54 5.24 -8.20
C VAL A 522 17.26 4.46 -8.48
N TRP A 523 17.38 3.16 -8.82
CA TRP A 523 16.24 2.34 -9.24
C TRP A 523 15.28 2.10 -8.07
N ILE A 524 15.79 1.74 -6.89
CA ILE A 524 14.97 1.53 -5.69
C ILE A 524 14.24 2.82 -5.31
N SER A 525 14.93 3.96 -5.22
CA SER A 525 14.28 5.24 -4.90
C SER A 525 13.17 5.60 -5.89
N PHE A 526 13.40 5.42 -7.20
CA PHE A 526 12.40 5.75 -8.22
C PHE A 526 11.16 4.84 -8.18
N GLU A 527 11.35 3.54 -8.00
CA GLU A 527 10.24 2.59 -7.92
C GLU A 527 9.38 2.83 -6.67
N LEU A 528 9.99 3.17 -5.53
CA LEU A 528 9.30 3.58 -4.29
C LEU A 528 8.72 5.01 -4.32
N GLY A 529 9.04 5.82 -5.34
CA GLY A 529 8.62 7.23 -5.39
C GLY A 529 9.29 8.14 -4.35
N ARG A 530 10.58 7.90 -4.05
CA ARG A 530 11.35 8.56 -2.99
C ARG A 530 12.58 9.30 -3.52
N SER A 531 13.18 10.12 -2.66
CA SER A 531 14.50 10.71 -2.90
C SER A 531 15.59 9.64 -2.97
N ARG A 532 16.61 9.91 -3.77
CA ARG A 532 17.87 9.15 -3.86
C ARG A 532 19.00 9.91 -3.18
N VAL A 533 20.10 9.21 -2.87
CA VAL A 533 21.34 9.85 -2.42
C VAL A 533 22.11 10.35 -3.64
N VAL A 534 22.68 11.56 -3.54
CA VAL A 534 23.47 12.20 -4.60
C VAL A 534 24.81 12.60 -4.00
N LEU A 535 25.89 11.94 -4.44
CA LEU A 535 27.24 12.28 -4.01
C LEU A 535 27.78 13.41 -4.90
N TYR A 536 28.15 14.53 -4.29
CA TYR A 536 28.70 15.69 -5.00
C TYR A 536 30.22 15.58 -5.09
N GLY A 537 30.79 16.00 -6.22
CA GLY A 537 32.25 15.94 -6.45
C GLY A 537 32.80 14.55 -6.82
N ALA A 538 31.94 13.56 -7.10
CA ALA A 538 32.36 12.28 -7.64
C ALA A 538 33.10 12.42 -8.98
N THR A 539 34.31 11.84 -9.07
CA THR A 539 35.18 11.89 -10.26
C THR A 539 35.38 10.54 -10.94
N SER A 540 34.88 9.44 -10.35
CA SER A 540 34.94 8.09 -10.93
C SER A 540 34.48 8.04 -12.38
N LEU A 541 35.28 7.42 -13.23
CA LEU A 541 34.94 7.10 -14.61
C LEU A 541 33.88 5.97 -14.68
N PRO A 542 33.20 5.79 -15.82
CA PRO A 542 32.40 4.60 -16.07
C PRO A 542 33.24 3.30 -15.99
N PRO A 543 32.65 2.16 -15.58
CA PRO A 543 33.26 0.85 -15.73
C PRO A 543 33.65 0.53 -17.18
N THR A 544 34.66 -0.32 -17.36
CA THR A 544 35.10 -0.85 -18.65
C THR A 544 34.08 -1.86 -19.18
N PRO A 545 33.40 -1.63 -20.33
CA PRO A 545 32.28 -2.47 -20.76
C PRO A 545 32.63 -3.95 -20.99
N ARG A 546 31.86 -4.85 -20.39
CA ARG A 546 31.98 -6.31 -20.60
C ARG A 546 31.21 -6.79 -21.84
N SER A 547 31.72 -7.83 -22.50
CA SER A 547 31.16 -8.42 -23.73
C SER A 547 29.76 -9.05 -23.56
N THR A 548 29.33 -9.32 -22.34
CA THR A 548 27.98 -9.78 -21.96
C THR A 548 26.91 -8.68 -22.07
N GLY A 549 27.32 -7.43 -22.30
CA GLY A 549 26.54 -6.26 -21.92
C GLY A 549 26.54 -6.06 -20.40
N GLU A 550 26.19 -4.85 -19.94
CA GLU A 550 26.13 -4.50 -18.52
C GLU A 550 24.95 -3.58 -18.23
N ILE A 551 24.32 -3.76 -17.07
CA ILE A 551 23.19 -2.94 -16.61
C ILE A 551 23.58 -1.45 -16.43
N PHE A 552 24.86 -1.16 -16.22
CA PHE A 552 25.41 0.19 -16.08
C PHE A 552 25.17 1.08 -17.32
N ASN A 553 25.01 0.49 -18.51
CA ASN A 553 24.69 1.23 -19.74
C ASN A 553 23.30 1.92 -19.67
N LEU A 554 22.40 1.42 -18.81
CA LEU A 554 21.09 2.02 -18.57
C LEU A 554 21.11 3.13 -17.50
N LEU A 555 22.22 3.28 -16.75
CA LEU A 555 22.33 4.23 -15.64
C LEU A 555 22.29 5.71 -16.07
N PRO A 556 22.93 6.16 -17.17
CA PRO A 556 22.86 7.56 -17.60
C PRO A 556 21.44 7.99 -17.97
N VAL A 557 20.71 7.12 -18.68
CA VAL A 557 19.29 7.36 -19.02
C VAL A 557 18.46 7.35 -17.75
N SER A 558 18.66 6.37 -16.85
CA SER A 558 17.99 6.33 -15.54
C SER A 558 18.19 7.65 -14.77
N GLU A 559 19.43 8.10 -14.58
CA GLU A 559 19.72 9.35 -13.86
C GLU A 559 19.24 10.61 -14.59
N SER A 560 18.93 10.56 -15.90
CA SER A 560 18.24 11.66 -16.60
C SER A 560 16.83 11.85 -16.07
N LEU A 561 16.13 10.76 -15.71
CA LEU A 561 14.73 10.73 -15.27
C LEU A 561 14.52 11.21 -13.81
N ASP A 562 15.52 11.85 -13.19
CA ASP A 562 15.40 12.40 -11.84
C ASP A 562 14.26 13.43 -11.78
N PRO A 563 13.26 13.27 -10.88
CA PRO A 563 12.15 14.23 -10.77
C PRO A 563 12.55 15.68 -10.46
N ASN A 564 13.78 15.91 -9.97
CA ASN A 564 14.31 17.26 -9.75
C ASN A 564 14.83 17.91 -11.05
N LYS A 565 14.96 17.14 -12.15
CA LYS A 565 15.27 17.63 -13.49
C LYS A 565 13.98 17.84 -14.27
N ALA A 566 13.77 19.07 -14.74
CA ALA A 566 12.81 19.31 -15.80
C ALA A 566 13.32 18.62 -17.07
N GLN A 567 12.48 17.78 -17.66
CA GLN A 567 12.62 17.22 -19.01
C GLN A 567 11.29 17.51 -19.72
N ASP A 568 11.36 17.82 -21.02
CA ASP A 568 10.15 17.94 -21.83
C ASP A 568 9.74 16.60 -22.44
N SER A 569 8.66 16.60 -23.24
CA SER A 569 8.17 15.40 -23.89
C SER A 569 9.09 14.91 -25.02
N LEU A 570 9.86 15.79 -25.67
CA LEU A 570 10.76 15.45 -26.77
C LEU A 570 12.03 14.77 -26.25
N ASP A 571 12.58 15.26 -25.14
CA ASP A 571 13.65 14.58 -24.38
C ASP A 571 13.24 13.15 -24.00
N LEU A 572 12.00 12.98 -23.53
CA LEU A 572 11.47 11.69 -23.09
C LEU A 572 11.11 10.76 -24.26
N GLU A 573 10.60 11.26 -25.38
CA GLU A 573 10.39 10.46 -26.60
C GLU A 573 11.72 10.04 -27.23
N SER A 574 12.73 10.92 -27.23
CA SER A 574 14.10 10.60 -27.64
C SER A 574 14.71 9.54 -26.72
N ALA A 575 14.60 9.69 -25.39
CA ALA A 575 15.04 8.69 -24.44
C ALA A 575 14.33 7.34 -24.63
N LEU A 576 13.02 7.35 -24.89
CA LEU A 576 12.24 6.14 -25.19
C LEU A 576 12.72 5.46 -26.47
N ALA A 577 12.90 6.21 -27.56
CA ALA A 577 13.42 5.68 -28.82
C ALA A 577 14.81 5.07 -28.65
N ASN A 578 15.73 5.78 -27.99
CA ASN A 578 17.08 5.29 -27.69
C ASN A 578 17.05 3.99 -26.86
N VAL A 579 16.20 3.90 -25.83
CA VAL A 579 16.03 2.68 -25.02
C VAL A 579 15.44 1.53 -25.84
N LEU A 580 14.56 1.79 -26.81
CA LEU A 580 13.96 0.77 -27.68
C LEU A 580 14.92 0.23 -28.76
N ASP A 581 15.95 0.98 -29.14
CA ASP A 581 16.95 0.56 -30.14
C ASP A 581 18.14 -0.23 -29.55
N VAL A 582 18.29 -0.26 -28.22
CA VAL A 582 19.29 -1.14 -27.58
C VAL A 582 18.89 -2.61 -27.77
N VAL A 583 19.87 -3.46 -28.12
CA VAL A 583 19.70 -4.91 -28.16
C VAL A 583 20.58 -5.54 -27.08
N HIS A 584 19.95 -6.26 -26.15
CA HIS A 584 20.64 -6.99 -25.09
C HIS A 584 20.67 -8.51 -25.37
N PRO A 585 21.81 -9.20 -25.19
CA PRO A 585 21.91 -10.64 -25.40
C PRO A 585 21.44 -11.48 -24.21
N LEU A 586 21.35 -10.89 -23.02
CA LEU A 586 20.95 -11.57 -21.77
C LEU A 586 19.56 -11.12 -21.34
N ALA A 587 18.67 -12.09 -21.08
CA ALA A 587 17.32 -11.88 -20.57
C ALA A 587 17.22 -10.91 -19.36
N PRO A 588 18.09 -10.94 -18.32
CA PRO A 588 18.04 -9.94 -17.25
C PRO A 588 18.27 -8.50 -17.74
N HIS A 589 19.13 -8.29 -18.73
CA HIS A 589 19.32 -6.97 -19.34
C HIS A 589 18.10 -6.55 -20.19
N THR A 590 17.47 -7.48 -20.93
CA THR A 590 16.19 -7.23 -21.61
C THR A 590 15.08 -6.83 -20.62
N LEU A 591 15.00 -7.49 -19.46
CA LEU A 591 14.03 -7.14 -18.40
C LEU A 591 14.33 -5.77 -17.77
N ALA A 592 15.61 -5.43 -17.57
CA ALA A 592 16.03 -4.11 -17.11
C ALA A 592 15.64 -3.01 -18.12
N GLN A 593 15.89 -3.24 -19.41
CA GLN A 593 15.48 -2.38 -20.52
C GLN A 593 13.95 -2.20 -20.57
N CYS A 594 13.18 -3.28 -20.37
CA CYS A 594 11.72 -3.21 -20.26
C CYS A 594 11.27 -2.33 -19.09
N ASN A 595 11.86 -2.49 -17.89
CA ASN A 595 11.50 -1.66 -16.73
C ASN A 595 11.78 -0.17 -16.98
N LEU A 596 12.90 0.16 -17.63
CA LEU A 596 13.24 1.54 -18.00
C LEU A 596 12.29 2.11 -19.07
N MET A 597 11.95 1.33 -20.11
CA MET A 597 10.95 1.69 -21.12
C MET A 597 9.58 1.98 -20.48
N LEU A 598 9.13 1.10 -19.58
CA LEU A 598 7.88 1.28 -18.84
C LEU A 598 7.93 2.54 -17.97
N CYS A 599 9.06 2.83 -17.32
CA CYS A 599 9.26 4.06 -16.57
C CYS A 599 9.10 5.32 -17.45
N ILE A 600 9.74 5.37 -18.62
CA ILE A 600 9.66 6.51 -19.54
C ILE A 600 8.24 6.67 -20.10
N TYR A 601 7.58 5.56 -20.49
CA TYR A 601 6.17 5.57 -20.91
C TYR A 601 5.24 6.14 -19.82
N ARG A 602 5.43 5.73 -18.55
CA ARG A 602 4.65 6.24 -17.41
C ARG A 602 4.85 7.76 -17.21
N ARG A 603 6.02 8.32 -17.52
CA ARG A 603 6.27 9.78 -17.48
C ARG A 603 5.63 10.52 -18.65
N LEU A 604 5.75 10.02 -19.89
CA LEU A 604 5.10 10.59 -21.08
C LEU A 604 3.58 10.65 -20.93
N ARG A 605 2.96 9.56 -20.42
CA ARG A 605 1.52 9.54 -20.09
C ARG A 605 1.16 10.41 -18.88
N GLY A 606 2.13 10.77 -18.04
CA GLY A 606 1.99 11.75 -16.95
C GLY A 606 2.18 13.21 -17.39
N LEU A 607 2.50 13.43 -18.67
CA LEU A 607 2.60 14.72 -19.35
C LEU A 607 1.48 14.90 -20.41
N ASP A 608 0.49 14.00 -20.40
CA ASP A 608 -0.54 13.82 -21.45
C ASP A 608 0.00 13.89 -22.89
N SER A 609 1.24 13.42 -23.08
CA SER A 609 1.95 13.49 -24.36
C SER A 609 1.44 12.42 -25.33
N VAL A 610 1.12 12.84 -26.56
CA VAL A 610 0.54 11.97 -27.60
C VAL A 610 1.64 11.15 -28.28
N ILE A 611 2.00 10.04 -27.65
CA ILE A 611 2.98 9.08 -28.16
C ILE A 611 2.56 8.57 -29.55
N SER A 612 3.44 8.70 -30.54
CA SER A 612 3.17 8.26 -31.91
C SER A 612 2.94 6.73 -32.01
N GLY A 613 2.03 6.31 -32.91
CA GLY A 613 1.67 4.90 -33.07
C GLY A 613 2.86 3.98 -33.36
N ALA A 614 3.80 4.40 -34.21
CA ALA A 614 5.01 3.63 -34.52
C ALA A 614 5.96 3.48 -33.30
N LEU A 615 5.97 4.44 -32.37
CA LEU A 615 6.73 4.33 -31.12
C LEU A 615 6.00 3.43 -30.11
N LEU A 616 4.66 3.46 -30.11
CA LEU A 616 3.80 2.58 -29.32
C LEU A 616 3.91 1.11 -29.77
N ASP A 617 3.96 0.84 -31.08
CA ASP A 617 4.16 -0.51 -31.61
C ASP A 617 5.53 -1.07 -31.18
N ARG A 618 6.60 -0.25 -31.20
CA ARG A 618 7.92 -0.62 -30.67
C ARG A 618 7.89 -0.92 -29.16
N VAL A 619 7.10 -0.16 -28.38
CA VAL A 619 6.84 -0.44 -26.96
C VAL A 619 6.17 -1.80 -26.76
N LEU A 620 5.17 -2.16 -27.58
CA LEU A 620 4.51 -3.46 -27.52
C LEU A 620 5.44 -4.61 -27.94
N GLU A 621 6.32 -4.41 -28.93
CA GLU A 621 7.33 -5.40 -29.31
C GLU A 621 8.41 -5.60 -28.23
N LEU A 622 8.85 -4.55 -27.53
CA LEU A 622 9.73 -4.72 -26.37
C LEU A 622 8.99 -5.40 -25.19
N ALA A 623 7.70 -5.10 -24.97
CA ALA A 623 6.90 -5.79 -23.97
C ALA A 623 6.82 -7.32 -24.24
N LYS A 624 6.57 -7.74 -25.48
CA LYS A 624 6.62 -9.17 -25.89
C LYS A 624 7.98 -9.81 -25.57
N LYS A 625 9.09 -9.13 -25.89
CA LYS A 625 10.44 -9.59 -25.56
C LYS A 625 10.66 -9.71 -24.04
N GLY A 626 10.11 -8.78 -23.24
CA GLY A 626 10.14 -8.83 -21.78
C GLY A 626 9.33 -9.99 -21.19
N LEU A 627 8.15 -10.28 -21.73
CA LEU A 627 7.34 -11.44 -21.32
C LEU A 627 8.07 -12.75 -21.63
N LYS A 628 8.62 -12.91 -22.85
CA LYS A 628 9.46 -14.08 -23.17
C LYS A 628 10.68 -14.17 -22.24
N ALA A 629 11.42 -13.09 -22.07
CA ALA A 629 12.59 -13.06 -21.19
C ALA A 629 12.23 -13.47 -19.75
N THR A 630 11.04 -13.09 -19.25
CA THR A 630 10.55 -13.55 -17.95
C THR A 630 10.45 -15.07 -17.89
N ARG A 631 9.85 -15.71 -18.91
CA ARG A 631 9.71 -17.17 -18.99
C ARG A 631 11.06 -17.88 -19.04
N ASP A 632 11.99 -17.38 -19.86
CA ASP A 632 13.35 -17.89 -19.95
C ASP A 632 14.04 -17.84 -18.56
N MET A 633 13.81 -16.77 -17.77
CA MET A 633 14.37 -16.62 -16.41
C MET A 633 13.66 -17.46 -15.33
N ILE A 634 12.36 -17.74 -15.49
CA ILE A 634 11.65 -18.73 -14.66
C ILE A 634 12.27 -20.12 -14.89
N ALA A 635 12.45 -20.52 -16.15
CA ALA A 635 13.02 -21.83 -16.50
C ALA A 635 14.44 -22.01 -15.95
N LEU A 636 15.27 -20.97 -16.01
CA LEU A 636 16.65 -20.96 -15.50
C LEU A 636 16.79 -20.76 -13.97
N ILE A 637 15.68 -20.79 -13.21
CA ILE A 637 15.62 -20.55 -11.75
C ILE A 637 16.42 -19.28 -11.39
N SER A 638 16.05 -18.16 -11.99
CA SER A 638 16.76 -16.89 -11.85
C SER A 638 15.80 -15.78 -11.39
N PRO A 639 15.51 -15.72 -10.07
CA PRO A 639 14.40 -14.95 -9.48
C PRO A 639 14.70 -13.44 -9.36
N TRP A 640 15.24 -12.82 -10.40
CA TRP A 640 15.46 -11.37 -10.41
C TRP A 640 14.17 -10.60 -10.14
N HIS A 641 14.28 -9.44 -9.50
CA HIS A 641 13.12 -8.62 -9.15
C HIS A 641 12.28 -8.20 -10.37
N GLN A 642 12.92 -7.97 -11.52
CA GLN A 642 12.22 -7.68 -12.76
C GLN A 642 11.35 -8.84 -13.27
N THR A 643 11.66 -10.10 -12.92
CA THR A 643 10.87 -11.28 -13.29
C THR A 643 9.44 -11.21 -12.72
N ALA A 644 9.25 -10.59 -11.57
CA ALA A 644 7.92 -10.30 -11.02
C ALA A 644 7.36 -8.96 -11.53
N ASN A 645 8.18 -7.89 -11.41
CA ASN A 645 7.75 -6.51 -11.64
C ASN A 645 7.34 -6.25 -13.10
N VAL A 646 8.11 -6.73 -14.08
CA VAL A 646 7.90 -6.41 -15.51
C VAL A 646 6.58 -6.97 -16.05
N PRO A 647 6.20 -8.26 -15.88
CA PRO A 647 4.89 -8.75 -16.32
C PRO A 647 3.70 -7.97 -15.72
N PHE A 648 3.76 -7.67 -14.42
CA PHE A 648 2.69 -6.92 -13.73
C PHE A 648 2.59 -5.47 -14.25
N GLN A 649 3.71 -4.78 -14.41
CA GLN A 649 3.74 -3.43 -14.99
C GLN A 649 3.37 -3.42 -16.49
N ILE A 650 3.65 -4.50 -17.23
CA ILE A 650 3.15 -4.69 -18.60
C ILE A 650 1.62 -4.79 -18.58
N VAL A 651 1.00 -5.66 -17.77
CA VAL A 651 -0.48 -5.74 -17.66
C VAL A 651 -1.10 -4.37 -17.41
N CYS A 652 -0.60 -3.64 -16.42
CA CYS A 652 -1.07 -2.29 -16.10
C CYS A 652 -0.86 -1.30 -17.26
N THR A 653 0.24 -1.43 -18.01
CA THR A 653 0.54 -0.59 -19.17
C THR A 653 -0.35 -0.92 -20.37
N LEU A 654 -0.67 -2.20 -20.62
CA LEU A 654 -1.55 -2.61 -21.72
C LEU A 654 -2.99 -2.10 -21.52
N LEU A 655 -3.49 -2.14 -20.28
CA LEU A 655 -4.75 -1.50 -19.88
C LEU A 655 -4.72 0.02 -19.98
N ALA A 656 -3.56 0.64 -19.74
CA ALA A 656 -3.36 2.08 -19.86
C ALA A 656 -3.23 2.58 -21.31
N ILE A 657 -2.75 1.74 -22.23
CA ILE A 657 -2.70 1.99 -23.68
C ILE A 657 -4.08 1.79 -24.32
N ASP A 658 -4.81 0.77 -23.87
CA ASP A 658 -6.17 0.42 -24.26
C ASP A 658 -6.47 0.27 -25.77
N SER A 659 -5.44 -0.04 -26.57
CA SER A 659 -5.58 -0.27 -28.00
C SER A 659 -5.92 -1.73 -28.30
N ARG A 660 -6.47 -2.02 -29.49
CA ARG A 660 -6.68 -3.41 -29.95
C ARG A 660 -5.39 -4.24 -29.91
N ALA A 661 -4.24 -3.62 -30.18
CA ALA A 661 -2.94 -4.28 -30.13
C ALA A 661 -2.44 -4.54 -28.70
N SER A 662 -2.68 -3.62 -27.75
CA SER A 662 -2.28 -3.83 -26.35
C SER A 662 -3.18 -4.85 -25.65
N LEU A 663 -4.50 -4.81 -25.91
CA LEU A 663 -5.46 -5.78 -25.38
C LEU A 663 -5.23 -7.20 -25.93
N ALA A 664 -4.78 -7.34 -27.19
CA ALA A 664 -4.40 -8.64 -27.74
C ALA A 664 -3.16 -9.27 -27.05
N LEU A 665 -2.29 -8.45 -26.43
CA LEU A 665 -1.12 -8.93 -25.68
C LEU A 665 -1.46 -9.24 -24.20
N LEU A 666 -2.61 -8.79 -23.71
CA LEU A 666 -3.00 -8.87 -22.30
C LEU A 666 -3.08 -10.32 -21.76
N GLY A 667 -3.55 -11.25 -22.60
CA GLY A 667 -3.62 -12.67 -22.25
C GLY A 667 -2.24 -13.30 -22.05
N ASP A 668 -1.28 -12.99 -22.92
CA ASP A 668 0.11 -13.46 -22.78
C ASP A 668 0.81 -12.84 -21.56
N ALA A 669 0.51 -11.58 -21.25
CA ALA A 669 1.02 -10.90 -20.06
C ALA A 669 0.48 -11.53 -18.76
N MET A 670 -0.82 -11.82 -18.68
CA MET A 670 -1.42 -12.51 -17.54
C MET A 670 -0.95 -13.95 -17.41
N GLN A 671 -0.80 -14.68 -18.51
CA GLN A 671 -0.28 -16.05 -18.50
C GLN A 671 1.20 -16.07 -18.04
N THR A 672 2.02 -15.13 -18.49
CA THR A 672 3.38 -14.94 -17.97
C THR A 672 3.39 -14.65 -16.47
N LEU A 673 2.51 -13.76 -15.98
CA LEU A 673 2.41 -13.46 -14.54
C LEU A 673 1.95 -14.68 -13.72
N ARG A 674 1.02 -15.48 -14.26
CA ARG A 674 0.59 -16.77 -13.68
C ARG A 674 1.76 -17.75 -13.57
N GLU A 675 2.60 -17.84 -14.61
CA GLU A 675 3.80 -18.68 -14.60
C GLU A 675 4.80 -18.24 -13.52
N VAL A 676 5.03 -16.93 -13.32
CA VAL A 676 5.85 -16.45 -12.19
C VAL A 676 5.24 -16.87 -10.86
N THR A 677 3.93 -16.67 -10.68
CA THR A 677 3.24 -16.97 -9.42
C THR A 677 3.26 -18.46 -9.09
N LEU A 678 2.96 -19.34 -10.04
CA LEU A 678 3.04 -20.80 -9.85
C LEU A 678 4.47 -21.30 -9.60
N ALA A 679 5.48 -20.63 -10.17
CA ALA A 679 6.87 -21.07 -10.10
C ALA A 679 7.64 -20.59 -8.85
N TYR A 680 7.01 -19.79 -7.98
CA TYR A 680 7.58 -19.34 -6.71
C TYR A 680 6.62 -19.41 -5.51
N ASP A 681 5.30 -19.41 -5.72
CA ASP A 681 4.21 -19.52 -4.73
C ASP A 681 4.44 -18.75 -3.41
N THR A 682 4.47 -17.42 -3.52
CA THR A 682 4.55 -16.51 -2.37
C THR A 682 3.28 -15.64 -2.28
N ASP A 683 2.95 -15.18 -1.07
CA ASP A 683 1.76 -14.37 -0.82
C ASP A 683 1.73 -13.12 -1.71
N VAL A 684 2.87 -12.43 -1.87
CA VAL A 684 2.96 -11.22 -2.71
C VAL A 684 2.78 -11.49 -4.21
N MET A 685 3.07 -12.71 -4.68
CA MET A 685 2.82 -13.10 -6.08
C MET A 685 1.37 -13.52 -6.29
N ARG A 686 0.76 -14.20 -5.30
CA ARG A 686 -0.69 -14.49 -5.30
C ARG A 686 -1.51 -13.20 -5.23
N GLU A 687 -1.08 -12.23 -4.40
CA GLU A 687 -1.65 -10.88 -4.33
C GLU A 687 -1.47 -10.12 -5.64
N ALA A 688 -0.26 -10.06 -6.21
CA ALA A 688 -0.01 -9.34 -7.46
C ALA A 688 -0.82 -9.89 -8.64
N TYR A 689 -0.95 -11.23 -8.76
CA TYR A 689 -1.81 -11.86 -9.75
C TYR A 689 -3.29 -11.51 -9.55
N SER A 690 -3.77 -11.53 -8.29
CA SER A 690 -5.15 -11.20 -7.95
C SER A 690 -5.49 -9.74 -8.26
N THR A 691 -4.59 -8.81 -7.93
CA THR A 691 -4.71 -7.38 -8.27
C THR A 691 -4.68 -7.15 -9.78
N ALA A 692 -3.80 -7.83 -10.52
CA ALA A 692 -3.76 -7.74 -11.98
C ALA A 692 -5.08 -8.22 -12.62
N TYR A 693 -5.63 -9.34 -12.15
CA TYR A 693 -6.93 -9.85 -12.57
C TYR A 693 -8.08 -8.87 -12.25
N LEU A 694 -8.10 -8.31 -11.03
CA LEU A 694 -9.10 -7.32 -10.62
C LEU A 694 -9.08 -6.06 -11.51
N LEU A 695 -7.89 -5.55 -11.84
CA LEU A 695 -7.75 -4.40 -12.75
C LEU A 695 -8.32 -4.69 -14.15
N ILE A 696 -8.14 -5.91 -14.66
CA ILE A 696 -8.73 -6.32 -15.95
C ILE A 696 -10.26 -6.42 -15.85
N LEU A 697 -10.79 -7.03 -14.78
CA LEU A 697 -12.23 -7.17 -14.56
C LEU A 697 -12.94 -5.82 -14.44
N LEU A 698 -12.37 -4.88 -13.69
CA LEU A 698 -12.92 -3.52 -13.56
C LEU A 698 -12.86 -2.76 -14.90
N HIS A 699 -11.78 -2.92 -15.67
CA HIS A 699 -11.62 -2.30 -16.99
C HIS A 699 -12.61 -2.88 -18.02
N GLN A 700 -12.90 -4.19 -17.96
CA GLN A 700 -13.94 -4.83 -18.76
C GLN A 700 -15.33 -4.26 -18.43
N ARG A 701 -15.73 -4.27 -17.15
CA ARG A 701 -17.04 -3.78 -16.71
C ARG A 701 -17.30 -2.35 -17.16
N ARG A 702 -16.31 -1.46 -16.97
CA ARG A 702 -16.37 -0.09 -17.46
C ARG A 702 -16.68 -0.03 -18.96
N LYS A 703 -16.01 -0.83 -19.80
CA LYS A 703 -16.28 -0.84 -21.25
C LYS A 703 -17.66 -1.37 -21.60
N GLU A 704 -18.18 -2.32 -20.84
CA GLU A 704 -19.54 -2.81 -21.00
C GLU A 704 -20.56 -1.72 -20.61
N ASP A 705 -20.31 -0.95 -19.56
CA ASP A 705 -21.12 0.18 -19.11
C ASP A 705 -21.08 1.37 -20.10
N ASP A 706 -19.90 1.74 -20.58
CA ASP A 706 -19.69 2.74 -21.65
C ASP A 706 -20.44 2.30 -22.93
N THR A 707 -20.33 1.02 -23.31
CA THR A 707 -21.06 0.44 -24.46
C THR A 707 -22.57 0.41 -24.25
N ARG A 708 -23.05 0.12 -23.03
CA ARG A 708 -24.48 0.13 -22.69
C ARG A 708 -25.06 1.55 -22.76
N THR A 709 -24.29 2.53 -22.30
CA THR A 709 -24.62 3.96 -22.37
C THR A 709 -24.72 4.44 -23.82
N LEU A 710 -23.70 4.15 -24.64
CA LEU A 710 -23.72 4.46 -26.09
C LEU A 710 -24.89 3.77 -26.81
N ARG A 711 -25.19 2.50 -26.48
CA ARG A 711 -26.34 1.76 -27.02
C ARG A 711 -27.68 2.41 -26.63
N GLY A 712 -27.77 2.99 -25.42
CA GLY A 712 -28.92 3.79 -24.99
C GLY A 712 -29.11 5.04 -25.84
N VAL A 713 -28.04 5.82 -26.07
CA VAL A 713 -28.07 7.00 -26.94
C VAL A 713 -28.45 6.65 -28.38
N LEU A 714 -27.91 5.57 -28.94
CA LEU A 714 -28.26 5.10 -30.27
C LEU A 714 -29.75 4.70 -30.36
N ARG A 715 -30.28 3.96 -29.39
CA ARG A 715 -31.70 3.57 -29.33
C ARG A 715 -32.64 4.77 -29.24
N ALA A 716 -32.31 5.76 -28.42
CA ALA A 716 -33.11 6.99 -28.29
C ALA A 716 -33.18 7.78 -29.60
N ASN A 717 -32.08 7.83 -30.37
CA ASN A 717 -32.03 8.56 -31.64
C ASN A 717 -32.57 7.74 -32.82
N SER A 718 -32.50 6.39 -32.79
CA SER A 718 -33.18 5.55 -33.80
C SER A 718 -34.70 5.64 -33.68
N ALA A 719 -35.24 5.71 -32.45
CA ALA A 719 -36.66 5.92 -32.21
C ALA A 719 -37.16 7.30 -32.72
N ALA A 720 -36.26 8.27 -32.91
CA ALA A 720 -36.57 9.60 -33.43
C ALA A 720 -36.44 9.73 -34.97
N SER A 721 -36.04 8.68 -35.70
CA SER A 721 -35.64 8.79 -37.12
C SER A 721 -36.35 7.88 -38.13
N VAL A 722 -37.03 6.79 -37.73
CA VAL A 722 -37.83 5.94 -38.65
C VAL A 722 -39.08 5.39 -37.94
N PRO A 723 -40.28 5.37 -38.57
CA PRO A 723 -41.48 4.73 -37.98
C PRO A 723 -41.34 3.21 -37.87
N GLN A 724 -42.09 2.62 -36.94
CA GLN A 724 -41.98 1.20 -36.57
C GLN A 724 -42.22 0.21 -37.72
N ALA A 725 -41.39 -0.82 -37.77
CA ALA A 725 -41.72 -2.14 -38.30
C ALA A 725 -41.22 -3.18 -37.28
N GLU A 726 -42.10 -4.02 -36.77
CA GLU A 726 -41.77 -5.04 -35.76
C GLU A 726 -41.18 -6.29 -36.42
N ILE A 727 -40.07 -6.78 -35.88
CA ILE A 727 -39.56 -8.13 -36.14
C ILE A 727 -39.17 -8.74 -34.79
N THR A 728 -39.79 -9.86 -34.46
CA THR A 728 -39.59 -10.59 -33.20
C THR A 728 -38.61 -11.75 -33.43
N GLU A 729 -37.58 -11.85 -32.60
CA GLU A 729 -36.76 -13.07 -32.48
C GLU A 729 -36.87 -13.66 -31.07
N PRO A 730 -36.81 -15.00 -30.92
CA PRO A 730 -37.08 -15.67 -29.65
C PRO A 730 -35.86 -15.70 -28.72
N ALA A 731 -36.12 -15.60 -27.41
CA ALA A 731 -35.12 -15.94 -26.39
C ALA A 731 -35.07 -17.47 -26.18
N ILE A 732 -33.88 -17.98 -25.81
CA ILE A 732 -33.68 -19.34 -25.31
C ILE A 732 -33.16 -19.22 -23.89
N GLU A 733 -33.89 -19.77 -22.93
CA GLU A 733 -33.49 -19.83 -21.52
C GLU A 733 -32.69 -21.11 -21.25
N SER A 734 -31.63 -21.00 -20.45
CA SER A 734 -30.80 -22.14 -20.02
C SER A 734 -30.94 -22.35 -18.51
N THR A 735 -31.79 -23.30 -18.11
CA THR A 735 -32.14 -23.53 -16.70
C THR A 735 -31.19 -24.50 -15.99
N HIS A 736 -30.20 -23.99 -15.28
CA HIS A 736 -29.55 -24.69 -14.15
C HIS A 736 -29.25 -23.69 -13.04
N SER A 737 -29.62 -24.02 -11.80
CA SER A 737 -29.48 -23.14 -10.63
C SER A 737 -28.35 -23.64 -9.72
N LEU A 738 -27.53 -22.73 -9.22
CA LEU A 738 -26.32 -23.02 -8.42
C LEU A 738 -26.62 -23.31 -6.93
N ALA A 739 -27.87 -23.59 -6.57
CA ALA A 739 -28.37 -23.51 -5.19
C ALA A 739 -28.09 -24.76 -4.31
N ASP A 740 -27.82 -25.92 -4.91
CA ASP A 740 -27.93 -27.22 -4.21
C ASP A 740 -26.62 -27.80 -3.65
N TYR A 741 -25.51 -27.03 -3.60
CA TYR A 741 -24.19 -27.53 -3.16
C TYR A 741 -23.68 -26.93 -1.83
N PRO A 742 -23.26 -27.73 -0.84
CA PRO A 742 -22.75 -27.22 0.45
C PRO A 742 -21.35 -26.60 0.33
N GLY A 743 -21.18 -25.35 0.76
CA GLY A 743 -19.87 -24.72 0.98
C GLY A 743 -19.74 -23.25 0.57
N PHE A 744 -20.63 -22.72 -0.28
CA PHE A 744 -20.48 -21.41 -0.92
C PHE A 744 -21.57 -20.36 -0.58
N SER A 745 -22.25 -20.53 0.55
CA SER A 745 -23.40 -19.71 1.01
C SER A 745 -23.14 -18.21 1.27
N TRP A 746 -21.96 -17.68 0.94
CA TRP A 746 -21.64 -16.25 1.03
C TRP A 746 -21.57 -15.56 -0.35
N LEU A 747 -21.55 -16.32 -1.44
CA LEU A 747 -21.55 -15.79 -2.81
C LEU A 747 -22.96 -15.58 -3.37
N SER A 748 -23.96 -16.32 -2.88
CA SER A 748 -25.38 -16.13 -3.21
C SER A 748 -25.84 -14.69 -3.01
N ASP A 749 -25.45 -14.09 -1.89
CA ASP A 749 -26.00 -12.81 -1.44
C ASP A 749 -25.35 -11.62 -2.17
N LEU A 750 -24.19 -11.86 -2.82
CA LEU A 750 -23.57 -10.92 -3.76
C LEU A 750 -24.19 -10.99 -5.17
N VAL A 751 -25.00 -12.03 -5.46
CA VAL A 751 -25.76 -12.20 -6.72
C VAL A 751 -27.12 -11.51 -6.63
N ILE A 752 -27.75 -11.48 -5.45
CA ILE A 752 -29.05 -10.83 -5.22
C ILE A 752 -28.99 -9.32 -5.58
N ASP A 753 -27.91 -8.63 -5.21
CA ASP A 753 -27.68 -7.21 -5.55
C ASP A 753 -27.18 -6.98 -7.01
N MET A 754 -26.93 -8.04 -7.81
CA MET A 754 -26.42 -7.93 -9.19
C MET A 754 -26.99 -9.02 -10.14
N PRO A 755 -28.13 -8.76 -10.82
CA PRO A 755 -28.79 -9.73 -11.72
C PRO A 755 -27.93 -10.28 -12.88
N GLY A 756 -26.83 -9.62 -13.24
CA GLY A 756 -25.93 -10.05 -14.33
C GLY A 756 -25.10 -11.31 -14.03
N LEU A 757 -25.11 -11.83 -12.80
CA LEU A 757 -24.31 -13.01 -12.40
C LEU A 757 -24.98 -14.36 -12.67
N GLN A 758 -26.22 -14.40 -13.15
CA GLN A 758 -26.98 -15.64 -13.39
C GLN A 758 -26.33 -16.61 -14.41
N ASN A 759 -25.47 -16.11 -15.30
CA ASN A 759 -24.88 -16.89 -16.40
C ASN A 759 -23.39 -17.27 -16.16
N PHE A 760 -22.94 -17.31 -14.90
CA PHE A 760 -21.54 -17.59 -14.56
C PHE A 760 -21.30 -19.07 -14.23
N ASP A 761 -20.78 -19.83 -15.19
CA ASP A 761 -20.27 -21.19 -14.96
C ASP A 761 -18.89 -21.15 -14.26
N LEU A 762 -18.92 -21.31 -12.93
CA LEU A 762 -17.74 -21.45 -12.08
C LEU A 762 -17.15 -22.87 -12.12
N GLU A 763 -17.91 -23.87 -12.58
CA GLU A 763 -17.46 -25.27 -12.61
C GLU A 763 -16.48 -25.49 -13.78
N SER A 764 -16.73 -24.92 -14.96
CA SER A 764 -15.74 -24.84 -16.05
C SER A 764 -14.48 -24.04 -15.67
N PHE A 765 -14.49 -23.23 -14.61
CA PHE A 765 -13.32 -22.50 -14.11
C PHE A 765 -12.50 -23.31 -13.08
N MET A 766 -13.10 -24.33 -12.44
CA MET A 766 -12.44 -25.18 -11.44
C MET A 766 -12.13 -26.60 -11.95
N ALA A 767 -12.93 -27.14 -12.88
CA ALA A 767 -12.78 -28.50 -13.41
C ALA A 767 -11.61 -28.66 -14.41
N THR A 768 -10.95 -27.58 -14.82
CA THR A 768 -9.82 -27.64 -15.76
C THR A 768 -8.53 -28.27 -15.18
N ASP A 769 -8.51 -28.62 -13.90
CA ASP A 769 -7.52 -29.54 -13.33
C ASP A 769 -7.86 -31.03 -13.63
N ASN A 770 -8.20 -31.34 -14.89
CA ASN A 770 -7.84 -32.61 -15.54
C ASN A 770 -8.09 -32.58 -17.07
N SER A 771 -7.04 -32.89 -17.83
CA SER A 771 -7.05 -33.24 -19.27
C SER A 771 -7.85 -32.37 -20.25
N TRP A 772 -7.14 -31.52 -21.01
CA TRP A 772 -7.53 -31.21 -22.40
C TRP A 772 -6.65 -32.03 -23.37
N PRO A 773 -7.13 -32.45 -24.57
CA PRO A 773 -6.42 -33.46 -25.36
C PRO A 773 -5.04 -33.05 -25.88
N LEU A 774 -4.14 -34.02 -25.97
CA LEU A 774 -2.93 -33.93 -26.77
C LEU A 774 -3.29 -33.80 -28.27
N PRO A 775 -2.54 -33.03 -29.07
CA PRO A 775 -2.74 -33.00 -30.52
C PRO A 775 -2.36 -34.36 -31.14
N GLU A 776 -3.20 -34.88 -32.05
CA GLU A 776 -2.87 -36.10 -32.79
C GLU A 776 -1.70 -35.89 -33.77
N PRO A 777 -0.79 -36.87 -33.92
CA PRO A 777 0.28 -36.81 -34.92
C PRO A 777 -0.24 -37.20 -36.31
N GLY A 778 -0.66 -36.19 -37.10
CA GLY A 778 -1.23 -36.36 -38.44
C GLY A 778 -0.32 -35.93 -39.60
N MET A 779 0.55 -36.85 -40.05
CA MET A 779 1.39 -36.82 -41.29
C MET A 779 2.35 -35.64 -41.48
#